data_AF-A0A6V8CAS9-F1
#
_entry.id   AF-A0A6V8CAS9-F1
#
_cell.length_a   1.000
_cell.length_b   1.000
_cell.length_c   1.000
_cell.angle_alpha   90.00
_cell.angle_beta   90.00
_cell.angle_gamma   90.00
#
_symmetry.space_group_name_H-M   'P 1'
#
loop_
_entity.id
_entity.type
_entity.pdbx_description
1 polymer ?
#
loop_
_entity_poly.entity_id
_entity_poly.type
_entity_poly.pdbx_seq_one_letter_code
_entity_poly.pdbx_strand_id
1 'polypeptide(L)'
;RPEAGVHWFALQATSSLDEFSLWAEWEVAEAPPSLDEMIELKHGIPVADQDLQGQRENEFGESIQYYVNVTEPLADLSVKTYGGEGNVDLAISYGGPPDPFGIWGEWDIGFPSVSGDGDEVEFEDWSVGMGTEEEVHLYNLQPGTYYITAYTWRMARDYSIVADLTPLPTNAEASDAIELTPGVPYGPFSGYEGLNQYFSIDVLEGTERLEISLDDGTGEADLHLAYESTPTSTVFDERSVAPGPNDRVAFNDPTPGTWMILVHTDRVFSGTSILAEFTDRYVWDWDGEPIQLFNGESIEGIEAPEGTMLEFYGILERPVSPLEIDTWGESGEVELDVEAEPYDWETFFDDGPRGRQFDGESWMEGEGVEWTWSMNTAANGRFDVTVDVLEDVSGFGIVASWTESELPPVDDDDDDDAGNEEPFEPEGCLERTKAWFESLDRDRDGIVTLDEHRPHPSTGTPGQDLDLNEDERLQMGELEVDLCSCSEEFWYIWEQAEDVDAITVDDLSGVVYVNGIDLEAMDRDNDGDIGFAEAERHSLACTTTYDPLDLDGDGVPNEEDAFPEDPKESEDSDGDGVGDNADLVAGVNDSVVTYGAVVAVLGLIVLLLLTMLRRGPGGSQAVDPWADMGDEKQMPELFGPSQMATEHEPRLGMNPLQEEEIPPRETEIPSMTDLPPPLEEAIPSGPLEWR
;
A
#
# COMPACT_ATOMS: atom_id res chain seq x y z
N ARG A 1 -31.22 9.88 -5.09
CA ARG A 1 -32.28 9.18 -5.87
C ARG A 1 -33.61 9.96 -5.86
N PRO A 2 -34.35 10.05 -6.98
CA PRO A 2 -35.70 10.59 -6.97
C PRO A 2 -36.62 9.67 -6.15
N GLU A 3 -37.42 10.23 -5.23
CA GLU A 3 -38.39 9.44 -4.48
C GLU A 3 -39.28 8.63 -5.44
N ALA A 4 -39.66 7.42 -5.02
CA ALA A 4 -40.61 6.60 -5.77
C ALA A 4 -41.87 7.42 -6.04
N GLY A 5 -42.11 7.75 -7.31
CA GLY A 5 -43.12 8.75 -7.63
C GLY A 5 -43.10 9.20 -9.08
N VAL A 6 -43.99 10.14 -9.39
CA VAL A 6 -44.12 10.71 -10.73
C VAL A 6 -43.20 11.92 -10.85
N HIS A 7 -42.19 11.81 -11.70
CA HIS A 7 -41.24 12.88 -11.98
C HIS A 7 -41.65 13.66 -13.23
N TRP A 8 -41.60 14.98 -13.14
CA TRP A 8 -41.99 15.88 -14.22
C TRP A 8 -40.78 16.68 -14.67
N PHE A 9 -40.52 16.70 -15.97
CA PHE A 9 -39.51 17.58 -16.57
C PHE A 9 -40.18 18.59 -17.50
N ALA A 10 -39.59 19.79 -17.60
CA ALA A 10 -40.06 20.86 -18.47
C ALA A 10 -38.92 21.29 -19.40
N LEU A 11 -39.19 21.33 -20.70
CA LEU A 11 -38.23 21.77 -21.71
C LEU A 11 -38.65 23.11 -22.29
N GLN A 12 -37.76 24.10 -22.23
CA GLN A 12 -38.00 25.43 -22.78
C GLN A 12 -37.05 25.70 -23.96
N ALA A 13 -37.57 25.64 -25.18
CA ALA A 13 -36.81 25.98 -26.38
C ALA A 13 -36.60 27.50 -26.48
N THR A 14 -35.33 27.93 -26.65
CA THR A 14 -34.95 29.34 -26.82
C THR A 14 -34.88 29.76 -28.30
N SER A 15 -35.05 28.81 -29.22
CA SER A 15 -35.08 29.01 -30.68
C SER A 15 -36.04 28.00 -31.35
N SER A 16 -36.24 28.14 -32.66
CA SER A 16 -37.11 27.24 -33.44
C SER A 16 -36.44 25.89 -33.68
N LEU A 17 -37.12 24.80 -33.35
CA LEU A 17 -36.70 23.42 -33.60
C LEU A 17 -37.54 22.83 -34.74
N ASP A 18 -36.89 22.19 -35.72
CA ASP A 18 -37.57 21.54 -36.85
C ASP A 18 -37.93 20.07 -36.55
N GLU A 19 -37.07 19.35 -35.82
CA GLU A 19 -37.32 18.00 -35.30
C GLU A 19 -36.64 17.86 -33.93
N PHE A 20 -37.32 17.21 -32.98
CA PHE A 20 -36.85 17.03 -31.61
C PHE A 20 -37.26 15.65 -31.12
N SER A 21 -36.28 14.82 -30.78
CA SER A 21 -36.47 13.53 -30.12
C SER A 21 -35.97 13.61 -28.69
N LEU A 22 -36.74 13.02 -27.78
CA LEU A 22 -36.37 12.83 -26.39
C LEU A 22 -36.61 11.37 -26.04
N TRP A 23 -35.59 10.73 -25.48
CA TRP A 23 -35.71 9.43 -24.85
C TRP A 23 -35.25 9.57 -23.41
N ALA A 24 -35.81 8.73 -22.56
CA ALA A 24 -35.39 8.56 -21.18
C ALA A 24 -34.93 7.11 -21.05
N GLU A 25 -33.80 6.93 -20.39
CA GLU A 25 -33.23 5.65 -20.03
C GLU A 25 -33.18 5.60 -18.50
N TRP A 26 -33.47 4.44 -17.94
CA TRP A 26 -33.33 4.19 -16.51
C TRP A 26 -33.00 2.72 -16.32
N GLU A 27 -32.16 2.47 -15.33
CA GLU A 27 -31.89 1.12 -14.84
C GLU A 27 -32.65 0.92 -13.53
N VAL A 28 -33.23 -0.27 -13.39
CA VAL A 28 -33.86 -0.67 -12.13
C VAL A 28 -32.79 -1.39 -11.34
N ALA A 29 -32.14 -0.67 -10.42
CA ALA A 29 -31.23 -1.29 -9.46
C ALA A 29 -31.97 -2.35 -8.63
N GLU A 30 -31.33 -3.48 -8.36
CA GLU A 30 -31.82 -4.42 -7.36
C GLU A 30 -31.94 -3.69 -6.01
N ALA A 31 -33.02 -3.95 -5.28
CA ALA A 31 -33.19 -3.33 -3.98
C ALA A 31 -32.14 -3.92 -3.02
N PRO A 32 -31.52 -3.10 -2.15
CA PRO A 32 -30.65 -3.63 -1.11
C PRO A 32 -31.41 -4.64 -0.25
N PRO A 33 -30.71 -5.59 0.39
CA PRO A 33 -31.34 -6.60 1.24
C PRO A 33 -32.21 -5.94 2.31
N SER A 34 -33.33 -6.58 2.62
CA SER A 34 -34.21 -6.13 3.70
C SER A 34 -33.57 -6.40 5.07
N LEU A 35 -33.96 -5.65 6.10
CA LEU A 35 -33.43 -5.87 7.46
C LEU A 35 -33.64 -7.29 7.99
N ASP A 36 -34.68 -7.99 7.52
CA ASP A 36 -34.94 -9.39 7.91
C ASP A 36 -33.94 -10.39 7.26
N GLU A 37 -33.21 -9.96 6.23
CA GLU A 37 -32.16 -10.71 5.54
C GLU A 37 -30.75 -10.38 6.05
N MET A 38 -30.60 -9.30 6.83
CA MET A 38 -29.35 -8.85 7.42
C MET A 38 -29.14 -9.36 8.84
N ILE A 39 -27.89 -9.37 9.30
CA ILE A 39 -27.53 -9.79 10.66
C ILE A 39 -27.50 -8.58 11.61
N GLU A 40 -28.27 -8.62 12.70
CA GLU A 40 -28.24 -7.57 13.74
C GLU A 40 -26.99 -7.74 14.63
N LEU A 41 -26.10 -6.74 14.61
CA LEU A 41 -25.00 -6.64 15.58
C LEU A 41 -25.50 -5.95 16.86
N LYS A 42 -25.11 -6.52 18.00
CA LYS A 42 -25.46 -6.00 19.33
C LYS A 42 -24.20 -5.63 20.07
N HIS A 43 -24.28 -4.54 20.83
CA HIS A 43 -23.16 -4.03 21.63
C HIS A 43 -22.43 -5.14 22.39
N GLY A 44 -21.15 -5.33 22.09
CA GLY A 44 -20.24 -6.27 22.75
C GLY A 44 -20.56 -7.76 22.54
N ILE A 45 -21.50 -8.11 21.65
CA ILE A 45 -21.86 -9.50 21.35
C ILE A 45 -21.29 -9.85 19.97
N PRO A 46 -20.19 -10.62 19.90
CA PRO A 46 -19.59 -10.99 18.63
C PRO A 46 -20.47 -12.00 17.88
N VAL A 47 -20.54 -11.85 16.56
CA VAL A 47 -21.04 -12.85 15.62
C VAL A 47 -19.81 -13.58 15.07
N ALA A 48 -19.63 -14.82 15.50
CA ALA A 48 -18.46 -15.64 15.19
C ALA A 48 -18.72 -16.59 14.01
N ASP A 49 -17.66 -17.26 13.55
CA ASP A 49 -17.69 -18.29 12.51
C ASP A 49 -18.31 -17.78 11.20
N GLN A 50 -17.93 -16.57 10.78
CA GLN A 50 -18.35 -15.98 9.51
C GLN A 50 -17.43 -16.44 8.38
N ASP A 51 -18.02 -16.75 7.23
CA ASP A 51 -17.32 -17.21 6.04
C ASP A 51 -17.75 -16.38 4.83
N LEU A 52 -16.76 -15.86 4.10
CA LEU A 52 -16.88 -15.28 2.78
C LEU A 52 -16.05 -16.13 1.80
N GLN A 53 -16.67 -16.67 0.78
CA GLN A 53 -16.09 -17.46 -0.31
C GLN A 53 -16.43 -16.85 -1.68
N GLY A 54 -15.60 -15.92 -2.14
CA GLY A 54 -15.65 -15.43 -3.52
C GLY A 54 -15.64 -16.60 -4.50
N GLN A 55 -16.75 -16.78 -5.22
CA GLN A 55 -16.84 -17.84 -6.22
C GLN A 55 -16.04 -17.44 -7.44
N ARG A 56 -15.21 -18.35 -7.95
CA ARG A 56 -14.36 -18.16 -9.14
C ARG A 56 -15.16 -17.83 -10.43
N GLU A 57 -16.48 -17.96 -10.39
CA GLU A 57 -17.43 -17.68 -11.49
C GLU A 57 -18.24 -16.37 -11.29
N ASN A 58 -18.15 -15.69 -10.14
CA ASN A 58 -18.84 -14.42 -9.90
C ASN A 58 -17.85 -13.27 -10.16
N GLU A 59 -18.24 -12.37 -11.07
CA GLU A 59 -17.50 -11.14 -11.42
C GLU A 59 -17.47 -10.11 -10.27
N PHE A 60 -18.26 -10.36 -9.20
CA PHE A 60 -18.39 -9.52 -8.01
C PHE A 60 -17.87 -10.31 -6.80
N GLY A 61 -17.09 -9.67 -5.92
CA GLY A 61 -16.67 -10.29 -4.67
C GLY A 61 -17.87 -10.67 -3.78
N GLU A 62 -17.61 -11.37 -2.67
CA GLU A 62 -18.68 -11.75 -1.74
C GLU A 62 -18.79 -10.75 -0.60
N SER A 63 -20.01 -10.50 -0.14
CA SER A 63 -20.27 -9.65 1.01
C SER A 63 -21.39 -10.21 1.89
N ILE A 64 -21.29 -9.95 3.20
CA ILE A 64 -22.35 -10.17 4.18
C ILE A 64 -22.75 -8.81 4.75
N GLN A 65 -24.06 -8.57 4.81
CA GLN A 65 -24.64 -7.33 5.28
C GLN A 65 -25.14 -7.47 6.73
N TYR A 66 -24.73 -6.51 7.55
CA TYR A 66 -25.08 -6.40 8.96
C TYR A 66 -25.72 -5.05 9.24
N TYR A 67 -26.44 -4.94 10.36
CA TYR A 67 -26.96 -3.67 10.81
C TYR A 67 -26.87 -3.51 12.32
N VAL A 68 -26.78 -2.26 12.76
CA VAL A 68 -26.89 -1.86 14.17
C VAL A 68 -28.08 -0.93 14.31
N ASN A 69 -28.95 -1.22 15.27
CA ASN A 69 -30.08 -0.35 15.59
C ASN A 69 -29.75 0.53 16.81
N VAL A 70 -29.47 1.80 16.54
CA VAL A 70 -29.08 2.78 17.55
C VAL A 70 -30.35 3.45 18.11
N THR A 71 -30.62 3.25 19.39
CA THR A 71 -31.86 3.76 20.03
C THR A 71 -31.69 5.09 20.75
N GLU A 72 -30.46 5.45 21.10
CA GLU A 72 -30.08 6.68 21.81
C GLU A 72 -28.85 7.27 21.12
N PRO A 73 -28.59 8.60 21.21
CA PRO A 73 -27.41 9.20 20.62
C PRO A 73 -26.12 8.59 21.18
N LEU A 74 -25.12 8.37 20.31
CA LEU A 74 -23.83 7.79 20.66
C LEU A 74 -22.70 8.76 20.31
N ALA A 75 -21.62 8.71 21.08
CA ALA A 75 -20.40 9.42 20.74
C ALA A 75 -19.65 8.71 19.61
N ASP A 76 -19.62 7.37 19.65
CA ASP A 76 -18.91 6.49 18.71
C ASP A 76 -19.69 5.18 18.52
N LEU A 77 -19.67 4.68 17.29
CA LEU A 77 -20.03 3.31 16.94
C LEU A 77 -18.84 2.72 16.20
N SER A 78 -18.15 1.80 16.85
CA SER A 78 -17.04 1.04 16.28
C SER A 78 -17.52 -0.36 15.89
N VAL A 79 -17.06 -0.84 14.74
CA VAL A 79 -17.31 -2.22 14.30
C VAL A 79 -15.99 -2.84 13.88
N LYS A 80 -15.66 -3.95 14.54
CA LYS A 80 -14.35 -4.59 14.41
C LYS A 80 -14.50 -6.03 13.94
N THR A 81 -13.59 -6.45 13.07
CA THR A 81 -13.39 -7.86 12.73
C THR A 81 -12.11 -8.38 13.36
N TYR A 82 -12.09 -9.66 13.72
CA TYR A 82 -10.89 -10.30 14.25
C TYR A 82 -10.94 -11.83 14.10
N GLY A 83 -9.74 -12.42 14.04
CA GLY A 83 -9.56 -13.86 13.93
C GLY A 83 -9.97 -14.42 12.57
N GLY A 84 -9.70 -15.71 12.36
CA GLY A 84 -9.94 -16.37 11.08
C GLY A 84 -8.72 -16.32 10.15
N GLU A 85 -8.95 -16.66 8.88
CA GLU A 85 -7.95 -16.65 7.81
C GLU A 85 -8.50 -15.94 6.57
N GLY A 86 -7.65 -15.25 5.81
CA GLY A 86 -8.02 -14.62 4.54
C GLY A 86 -8.02 -13.09 4.62
N ASN A 87 -8.78 -12.45 3.72
CA ASN A 87 -8.96 -10.99 3.69
C ASN A 87 -10.41 -10.61 3.90
N VAL A 88 -10.71 -9.79 4.90
CA VAL A 88 -12.01 -9.14 5.08
C VAL A 88 -11.77 -7.65 5.01
N ASP A 89 -12.63 -6.95 4.30
CA ASP A 89 -12.71 -5.49 4.28
C ASP A 89 -14.06 -5.08 4.89
N LEU A 90 -14.09 -3.91 5.53
CA LEU A 90 -15.26 -3.42 6.25
C LEU A 90 -15.68 -2.04 5.75
N ALA A 91 -17.00 -1.85 5.67
CA ALA A 91 -17.59 -0.55 5.42
C ALA A 91 -18.81 -0.35 6.33
N ILE A 92 -19.03 0.88 6.80
CA ILE A 92 -20.19 1.28 7.58
C ILE A 92 -20.82 2.53 6.95
N SER A 93 -22.16 2.66 7.02
CA SER A 93 -22.86 3.85 6.53
C SER A 93 -24.19 4.11 7.27
N TYR A 94 -24.58 5.38 7.29
CA TYR A 94 -25.90 5.86 7.69
C TYR A 94 -26.76 6.19 6.47
N GLY A 95 -27.71 5.32 6.14
CA GLY A 95 -28.70 5.57 5.07
C GLY A 95 -29.01 4.36 4.20
N GLY A 96 -28.03 3.45 4.07
CA GLY A 96 -28.19 2.17 3.39
C GLY A 96 -26.92 1.31 3.51
N PRO A 97 -26.97 0.03 3.11
CA PRO A 97 -25.79 -0.83 3.13
C PRO A 97 -24.74 -0.33 2.13
N PRO A 98 -23.47 -0.20 2.56
CA PRO A 98 -22.36 0.05 1.64
C PRO A 98 -22.29 -0.99 0.54
N ASP A 99 -21.99 -0.56 -0.69
CA ASP A 99 -21.95 -1.39 -1.89
C ASP A 99 -20.56 -1.42 -2.54
N PRO A 100 -19.61 -2.20 -1.97
CA PRO A 100 -18.22 -2.25 -2.43
C PRO A 100 -18.07 -2.75 -3.88
N PHE A 101 -19.08 -3.43 -4.41
CA PHE A 101 -19.02 -4.08 -5.72
C PHE A 101 -19.94 -3.42 -6.75
N GLY A 102 -20.61 -2.33 -6.39
CA GLY A 102 -21.56 -1.65 -7.26
C GLY A 102 -22.72 -2.55 -7.73
N ILE A 103 -23.08 -3.59 -6.95
CA ILE A 103 -24.12 -4.57 -7.29
C ILE A 103 -25.48 -3.87 -7.45
N TRP A 104 -25.69 -2.76 -6.75
CA TRP A 104 -26.90 -1.94 -6.77
C TRP A 104 -26.73 -0.63 -7.55
N GLY A 105 -25.65 -0.50 -8.34
CA GLY A 105 -25.38 0.54 -9.35
C GLY A 105 -24.40 1.66 -8.93
N GLU A 106 -23.51 2.06 -9.85
CA GLU A 106 -22.40 3.04 -9.71
C GLU A 106 -22.83 4.53 -9.64
N TRP A 107 -23.91 4.86 -8.95
CA TRP A 107 -24.26 6.27 -8.72
C TRP A 107 -24.75 6.49 -7.30
N ASP A 108 -23.83 7.05 -6.50
CA ASP A 108 -24.03 7.96 -5.39
C ASP A 108 -25.42 7.85 -4.74
N ILE A 109 -25.46 7.15 -3.61
CA ILE A 109 -26.62 7.06 -2.73
C ILE A 109 -26.94 8.42 -2.08
N GLY A 110 -26.50 9.56 -2.64
CA GLY A 110 -26.76 10.89 -2.12
C GLY A 110 -25.98 11.13 -0.84
N PHE A 111 -24.69 10.79 -0.87
CA PHE A 111 -23.75 11.28 0.12
C PHE A 111 -22.90 12.37 -0.54
N PRO A 112 -22.80 13.56 0.06
CA PRO A 112 -21.86 14.54 -0.45
C PRO A 112 -20.46 13.93 -0.32
N SER A 113 -19.79 13.62 -1.44
CA SER A 113 -18.34 13.66 -1.44
C SER A 113 -17.96 15.14 -1.40
N VAL A 114 -17.53 15.68 -0.26
CA VAL A 114 -16.78 16.93 -0.27
C VAL A 114 -15.31 16.60 -0.14
N SER A 115 -14.69 16.45 -1.30
CA SER A 115 -13.35 17.00 -1.45
C SER A 115 -13.45 18.52 -1.21
N GLY A 116 -13.07 18.98 -0.01
CA GLY A 116 -12.68 20.37 0.25
C GLY A 116 -13.59 21.20 1.17
N ASP A 117 -12.98 21.62 2.29
CA ASP A 117 -13.33 22.76 3.15
C ASP A 117 -14.64 22.71 3.96
N GLY A 118 -14.51 22.23 5.20
CA GLY A 118 -15.20 22.76 6.38
C GLY A 118 -16.64 22.27 6.62
N ASP A 119 -16.83 21.58 7.75
CA ASP A 119 -18.09 21.02 8.28
C ASP A 119 -18.64 19.78 7.52
N GLU A 120 -17.85 18.70 7.41
CA GLU A 120 -18.32 17.41 6.86
C GLU A 120 -18.84 16.48 7.96
N VAL A 121 -20.12 16.06 7.85
CA VAL A 121 -20.63 14.91 8.62
C VAL A 121 -20.32 13.67 7.78
N GLU A 122 -19.30 12.92 8.16
CA GLU A 122 -18.99 11.62 7.55
C GLU A 122 -20.15 10.66 7.82
N PHE A 123 -20.88 10.30 6.76
CA PHE A 123 -21.99 9.35 6.83
C PHE A 123 -21.56 7.92 6.52
N GLU A 124 -20.27 7.71 6.26
CA GLU A 124 -19.68 6.42 5.92
C GLU A 124 -18.21 6.38 6.33
N ASP A 125 -17.72 5.17 6.59
CA ASP A 125 -16.32 4.88 6.87
C ASP A 125 -15.94 3.51 6.28
N TRP A 126 -14.69 3.37 5.85
CA TRP A 126 -14.17 2.23 5.10
C TRP A 126 -12.80 1.82 5.64
N SER A 127 -12.66 0.54 5.99
CA SER A 127 -11.40 -0.07 6.37
C SER A 127 -11.04 -1.12 5.32
N VAL A 128 -9.94 -0.84 4.62
CA VAL A 128 -9.37 -1.70 3.59
C VAL A 128 -7.94 -2.05 3.96
N GLY A 129 -7.68 -3.32 4.17
CA GLY A 129 -6.42 -3.78 4.74
C GLY A 129 -6.09 -5.21 4.33
N MET A 130 -4.88 -5.63 4.69
CA MET A 130 -4.47 -7.03 4.55
C MET A 130 -4.78 -7.78 5.85
N GLY A 131 -5.66 -8.77 5.76
CA GLY A 131 -5.98 -9.68 6.85
C GLY A 131 -7.45 -9.67 7.24
N THR A 132 -7.74 -10.03 8.49
CA THR A 132 -9.10 -10.16 9.03
C THR A 132 -9.35 -9.19 10.18
N GLU A 133 -8.41 -8.28 10.42
CA GLU A 133 -8.40 -7.33 11.52
C GLU A 133 -8.66 -5.94 10.95
N GLU A 134 -9.93 -5.67 10.67
CA GLU A 134 -10.41 -4.37 10.21
C GLU A 134 -11.28 -3.72 11.27
N GLU A 135 -11.28 -2.38 11.30
CA GLU A 135 -12.09 -1.59 12.21
C GLU A 135 -12.59 -0.33 11.52
N VAL A 136 -13.89 -0.05 11.64
CA VAL A 136 -14.54 1.17 11.14
C VAL A 136 -15.28 1.89 12.26
N HIS A 137 -15.37 3.21 12.16
CA HIS A 137 -15.99 4.09 13.14
C HIS A 137 -16.99 5.04 12.48
N LEU A 138 -18.07 5.32 13.21
CA LEU A 138 -18.86 6.54 12.99
C LEU A 138 -18.94 7.31 14.29
N TYR A 139 -19.00 8.64 14.19
CA TYR A 139 -19.05 9.54 15.34
C TYR A 139 -20.34 10.38 15.34
N ASN A 140 -20.71 10.96 16.48
CA ASN A 140 -21.87 11.84 16.63
C ASN A 140 -23.20 11.22 16.12
N LEU A 141 -23.48 9.97 16.49
CA LEU A 141 -24.61 9.21 15.96
C LEU A 141 -25.94 9.68 16.54
N GLN A 142 -26.95 9.70 15.67
CA GLN A 142 -28.35 9.91 16.05
C GLN A 142 -29.11 8.58 16.09
N PRO A 143 -30.24 8.50 16.82
CA PRO A 143 -31.08 7.29 16.80
C PRO A 143 -31.53 6.93 15.38
N GLY A 144 -31.21 5.72 14.95
CA GLY A 144 -31.39 5.27 13.58
C GLY A 144 -30.81 3.87 13.33
N THR A 145 -30.98 3.39 12.09
CA THR A 145 -30.38 2.13 11.65
C THR A 145 -29.14 2.44 10.84
N TYR A 146 -28.03 1.83 11.26
CA TYR A 146 -26.72 1.90 10.62
C TYR A 146 -26.43 0.57 9.95
N TYR A 147 -25.82 0.61 8.77
CA TYR A 147 -25.61 -0.57 7.94
C TYR A 147 -24.11 -0.81 7.80
N ILE A 148 -23.72 -2.08 7.84
CA ILE A 148 -22.33 -2.51 7.76
C ILE A 148 -22.25 -3.57 6.67
N THR A 149 -21.22 -3.50 5.86
CA THR A 149 -20.91 -4.52 4.85
C THR A 149 -19.51 -5.05 5.13
N ALA A 150 -19.40 -6.36 5.37
CA ALA A 150 -18.11 -7.05 5.37
C ALA A 150 -17.96 -7.76 4.04
N TYR A 151 -16.82 -7.60 3.37
CA TYR A 151 -16.65 -8.10 2.01
C TYR A 151 -15.24 -8.62 1.73
N THR A 152 -15.10 -9.37 0.64
CA THR A 152 -13.82 -9.90 0.18
C THR A 152 -13.84 -10.13 -1.32
N TRP A 153 -12.69 -9.95 -1.99
CA TRP A 153 -12.50 -10.35 -3.39
C TRP A 153 -12.08 -11.81 -3.56
N ARG A 154 -11.63 -12.46 -2.48
CA ARG A 154 -11.13 -13.85 -2.54
C ARG A 154 -11.87 -14.72 -1.54
N MET A 155 -11.34 -14.82 -0.33
CA MET A 155 -11.95 -15.61 0.72
C MET A 155 -11.54 -15.08 2.09
N ALA A 156 -12.47 -15.18 3.03
CA ALA A 156 -12.23 -15.06 4.46
C ALA A 156 -13.02 -16.16 5.17
N ARG A 157 -12.43 -16.78 6.19
CA ARG A 157 -13.05 -17.89 6.90
C ARG A 157 -12.87 -17.77 8.39
N ASP A 158 -13.86 -18.27 9.12
CA ASP A 158 -13.87 -18.35 10.58
C ASP A 158 -13.60 -16.99 11.28
N TYR A 159 -13.91 -15.86 10.63
CA TYR A 159 -13.72 -14.55 11.24
C TYR A 159 -14.89 -14.18 12.15
N SER A 160 -14.63 -13.31 13.11
CA SER A 160 -15.66 -12.78 14.02
C SER A 160 -15.83 -11.28 13.78
N ILE A 161 -17.06 -10.78 13.95
CA ILE A 161 -17.40 -9.37 13.88
C ILE A 161 -18.13 -8.93 15.14
N VAL A 162 -17.81 -7.76 15.69
CA VAL A 162 -18.44 -7.20 16.89
C VAL A 162 -18.67 -5.70 16.70
N ALA A 163 -19.78 -5.20 17.25
CA ALA A 163 -20.08 -3.78 17.31
C ALA A 163 -19.96 -3.29 18.75
N ASP A 164 -19.30 -2.16 18.95
CA ASP A 164 -19.19 -1.44 20.22
C ASP A 164 -19.88 -0.07 20.10
N LEU A 165 -20.80 0.20 21.03
CA LEU A 165 -21.65 1.38 21.02
C LEU A 165 -21.26 2.23 22.22
N THR A 166 -20.57 3.34 21.96
CA THR A 166 -20.09 4.25 23.00
C THR A 166 -21.12 5.36 23.23
N PRO A 167 -21.81 5.39 24.38
CA PRO A 167 -22.83 6.41 24.65
C PRO A 167 -22.21 7.80 24.77
N LEU A 168 -23.03 8.84 24.59
CA LEU A 168 -22.58 10.21 24.86
C LEU A 168 -22.08 10.36 26.32
N PRO A 169 -20.96 11.07 26.53
CA PRO A 169 -20.39 11.27 27.85
C PRO A 169 -21.32 12.12 28.72
N THR A 170 -21.35 11.83 30.03
CA THR A 170 -22.09 12.65 30.99
C THR A 170 -21.34 13.92 31.40
N ASN A 171 -20.04 13.97 31.14
CA ASN A 171 -19.11 15.04 31.51
C ASN A 171 -18.83 16.03 30.38
N ALA A 172 -19.80 16.24 29.49
CA ALA A 172 -19.69 17.20 28.39
C ALA A 172 -19.65 18.67 28.87
N GLU A 173 -20.10 18.91 30.11
CA GLU A 173 -20.12 20.23 30.75
C GLU A 173 -19.19 20.22 31.97
N ALA A 174 -18.50 21.34 32.21
CA ALA A 174 -17.56 21.45 33.32
C ALA A 174 -18.21 21.25 34.71
N SER A 175 -19.51 21.51 34.85
CA SER A 175 -20.26 21.24 36.09
C SER A 175 -20.42 19.76 36.41
N ASP A 176 -20.31 18.91 35.39
CA ASP A 176 -20.51 17.46 35.46
C ASP A 176 -19.17 16.71 35.28
N ALA A 177 -18.05 17.42 35.51
CA ALA A 177 -16.71 16.86 35.42
C ALA A 177 -16.53 15.63 36.31
N ILE A 178 -15.86 14.62 35.77
CA ILE A 178 -15.61 13.36 36.49
C ILE A 178 -14.35 13.50 37.33
N GLU A 179 -14.48 13.28 38.64
CA GLU A 179 -13.36 13.27 39.57
C GLU A 179 -12.53 11.98 39.39
N LEU A 180 -11.30 12.14 38.92
CA LEU A 180 -10.34 11.07 38.72
C LEU A 180 -9.74 10.63 40.07
N THR A 181 -9.45 9.34 40.18
CA THR A 181 -8.72 8.79 41.33
C THR A 181 -7.26 8.56 40.92
N PRO A 182 -6.27 9.07 41.67
CA PRO A 182 -4.86 8.87 41.33
C PRO A 182 -4.50 7.39 41.11
N GLY A 183 -3.84 7.08 39.99
CA GLY A 183 -3.40 5.73 39.63
C GLY A 183 -4.51 4.78 39.17
N VAL A 184 -5.73 5.30 38.91
CA VAL A 184 -6.86 4.50 38.41
C VAL A 184 -7.30 5.06 37.06
N PRO A 185 -7.15 4.30 35.96
CA PRO A 185 -7.57 4.76 34.65
C PRO A 185 -9.10 4.85 34.56
N TYR A 186 -9.59 5.85 33.82
CA TYR A 186 -10.99 6.03 33.48
C TYR A 186 -11.19 5.88 31.97
N GLY A 187 -12.09 5.01 31.55
CA GLY A 187 -12.38 4.76 30.14
C GLY A 187 -12.90 3.33 29.91
N PRO A 188 -12.98 2.89 28.64
CA PRO A 188 -12.67 3.67 27.44
C PRO A 188 -13.73 4.76 27.15
N PHE A 189 -13.35 5.82 26.45
CA PHE A 189 -14.23 6.85 25.94
C PHE A 189 -13.74 7.37 24.57
N SER A 190 -14.62 8.06 23.85
CA SER A 190 -14.36 8.57 22.50
C SER A 190 -14.81 10.02 22.39
N GLY A 191 -14.29 10.75 21.40
CA GLY A 191 -14.60 12.15 21.15
C GLY A 191 -14.54 12.48 19.67
N TYR A 192 -15.17 13.61 19.33
CA TYR A 192 -15.22 14.16 17.98
C TYR A 192 -15.25 15.69 18.06
N GLU A 193 -15.06 16.37 16.94
CA GLU A 193 -15.04 17.83 16.86
C GLU A 193 -16.26 18.45 17.58
N GLY A 194 -15.99 19.29 18.57
CA GLY A 194 -17.02 19.96 19.37
C GLY A 194 -17.58 19.15 20.56
N LEU A 195 -17.13 17.91 20.80
CA LEU A 195 -17.44 17.14 22.01
C LEU A 195 -16.34 17.28 23.07
N ASN A 196 -16.45 18.33 23.89
CA ASN A 196 -15.58 18.51 25.05
C ASN A 196 -15.90 17.52 26.15
N GLN A 197 -14.88 17.01 26.85
CA GLN A 197 -15.05 16.15 28.02
C GLN A 197 -14.23 16.66 29.20
N TYR A 198 -14.89 16.87 30.34
CA TYR A 198 -14.28 17.46 31.53
C TYR A 198 -14.00 16.42 32.62
N PHE A 199 -12.82 16.51 33.21
CA PHE A 199 -12.38 15.72 34.35
C PHE A 199 -11.84 16.65 35.44
N SER A 200 -11.64 16.12 36.64
CA SER A 200 -11.00 16.87 37.72
C SER A 200 -10.16 15.96 38.60
N ILE A 201 -9.14 16.54 39.23
CA ILE A 201 -8.27 15.85 40.18
C ILE A 201 -7.98 16.77 41.38
N ASP A 202 -8.11 16.24 42.58
CA ASP A 202 -7.79 16.96 43.82
C ASP A 202 -6.33 16.71 44.20
N VAL A 203 -5.48 17.72 43.98
CA VAL A 203 -4.06 17.67 44.29
C VAL A 203 -3.83 17.91 45.78
N LEU A 204 -3.19 16.95 46.43
CA LEU A 204 -2.91 17.00 47.87
C LEU A 204 -1.70 17.91 48.19
N GLU A 205 -1.67 18.44 49.41
CA GLU A 205 -0.50 19.19 49.90
C GLU A 205 0.72 18.27 49.96
N GLY A 206 1.82 18.68 49.31
CA GLY A 206 3.06 17.92 49.25
C GLY A 206 3.17 16.96 48.07
N THR A 207 2.26 17.01 47.10
CA THR A 207 2.47 16.36 45.79
C THR A 207 3.66 17.02 45.10
N GLU A 208 4.63 16.21 44.68
CA GLU A 208 5.87 16.69 44.05
C GLU A 208 5.75 16.80 42.53
N ARG A 209 4.93 15.96 41.90
CA ARG A 209 4.65 15.98 40.47
C ARG A 209 3.24 15.43 40.20
N LEU A 210 2.53 16.08 39.27
CA LEU A 210 1.27 15.59 38.71
C LEU A 210 1.52 15.18 37.27
N GLU A 211 0.96 14.05 36.88
CA GLU A 211 0.99 13.50 35.54
C GLU A 211 -0.41 13.09 35.13
N ILE A 212 -0.79 13.43 33.90
CA ILE A 212 -2.04 13.01 33.28
C ILE A 212 -1.70 12.49 31.89
N SER A 213 -2.11 11.26 31.59
CA SER A 213 -1.94 10.63 30.29
C SER A 213 -3.28 10.18 29.70
N LEU A 214 -3.34 10.16 28.38
CA LEU A 214 -4.27 9.36 27.60
C LEU A 214 -3.55 8.09 27.15
N ASP A 215 -4.26 6.97 27.03
CA ASP A 215 -3.70 5.67 26.69
C ASP A 215 -4.72 4.79 25.90
N ASP A 216 -4.21 3.79 25.17
CA ASP A 216 -4.97 2.69 24.53
C ASP A 216 -5.96 3.08 23.40
N GLY A 217 -5.97 4.34 22.97
CA GLY A 217 -6.90 4.87 21.95
C GLY A 217 -6.33 4.96 20.53
N THR A 218 -7.19 5.40 19.60
CA THR A 218 -6.83 5.84 18.24
C THR A 218 -7.28 7.29 18.02
N GLY A 219 -6.69 7.98 17.06
CA GLY A 219 -6.99 9.38 16.76
C GLY A 219 -6.25 10.38 17.66
N GLU A 220 -6.71 11.63 17.67
CA GLU A 220 -6.01 12.76 18.29
C GLU A 220 -6.89 13.46 19.32
N ALA A 221 -6.32 13.73 20.50
CA ALA A 221 -6.95 14.49 21.56
C ALA A 221 -5.91 15.31 22.32
N ASP A 222 -6.31 16.50 22.77
CA ASP A 222 -5.51 17.43 23.54
C ASP A 222 -5.99 17.50 24.99
N LEU A 223 -5.05 17.60 25.91
CA LEU A 223 -5.30 17.82 27.33
C LEU A 223 -5.07 19.29 27.70
N HIS A 224 -6.06 19.89 28.35
CA HIS A 224 -6.00 21.27 28.84
C HIS A 224 -6.36 21.29 30.33
N LEU A 225 -5.50 21.85 31.17
CA LEU A 225 -5.67 21.87 32.62
C LEU A 225 -5.78 23.31 33.12
N ALA A 226 -6.61 23.54 34.14
CA ALA A 226 -6.63 24.80 34.87
C ALA A 226 -6.90 24.60 36.37
N TYR A 227 -6.24 25.39 37.19
CA TYR A 227 -6.36 25.39 38.65
C TYR A 227 -7.58 26.21 39.10
N GLU A 228 -8.48 25.58 39.86
CA GLU A 228 -9.72 26.17 40.42
C GLU A 228 -10.58 26.97 39.40
N SER A 229 -10.42 26.70 38.11
CA SER A 229 -11.13 27.35 37.02
C SER A 229 -11.41 26.36 35.89
N THR A 230 -12.29 26.71 34.96
CA THR A 230 -12.67 25.82 33.86
C THR A 230 -11.76 26.07 32.66
N PRO A 231 -10.96 25.09 32.23
CA PRO A 231 -10.14 25.22 31.03
C PRO A 231 -11.01 25.25 29.76
N THR A 232 -10.52 25.93 28.74
CA THR A 232 -11.00 25.89 27.35
C THR A 232 -9.81 25.60 26.44
N SER A 233 -10.05 25.28 25.17
CA SER A 233 -8.99 25.12 24.14
C SER A 233 -8.10 26.35 23.93
N THR A 234 -8.45 27.49 24.53
CA THR A 234 -7.72 28.77 24.41
C THR A 234 -7.35 29.40 25.75
N VAL A 235 -7.87 28.87 26.87
CA VAL A 235 -7.64 29.40 28.22
C VAL A 235 -7.39 28.23 29.15
N PHE A 236 -6.12 28.06 29.53
CA PHE A 236 -5.63 26.98 30.37
C PHE A 236 -4.39 27.45 31.14
N ASP A 237 -4.02 26.74 32.20
CA ASP A 237 -2.78 26.94 32.94
C ASP A 237 -1.69 26.00 32.42
N GLU A 238 -2.03 24.74 32.12
CA GLU A 238 -1.13 23.75 31.51
C GLU A 238 -1.84 23.10 30.32
N ARG A 239 -1.09 22.69 29.29
CA ARG A 239 -1.61 21.93 28.16
C ARG A 239 -0.68 20.80 27.81
N SER A 240 -1.20 19.83 27.08
CA SER A 240 -0.35 18.84 26.43
C SER A 240 0.34 19.39 25.20
N VAL A 241 1.37 18.68 24.78
CA VAL A 241 2.37 19.20 23.85
C VAL A 241 2.67 18.25 22.69
N ALA A 242 2.12 17.04 22.70
CA ALA A 242 2.18 16.10 21.59
C ALA A 242 0.78 15.52 21.34
N PRO A 243 -0.05 16.17 20.50
CA PRO A 243 -1.38 15.67 20.20
C PRO A 243 -1.30 14.23 19.66
N GLY A 244 -2.17 13.35 20.16
CA GLY A 244 -2.15 11.94 19.74
C GLY A 244 -2.91 11.01 20.68
N PRO A 245 -2.96 9.71 20.37
CA PRO A 245 -3.75 8.75 21.14
C PRO A 245 -3.20 8.48 22.55
N ASN A 246 -1.94 8.88 22.80
CA ASN A 246 -1.22 8.68 24.06
C ASN A 246 -0.70 10.00 24.66
N ASP A 247 -1.46 11.07 24.46
CA ASP A 247 -1.06 12.42 24.86
C ASP A 247 -0.87 12.55 26.39
N ARG A 248 0.01 13.47 26.83
CA ARG A 248 0.43 13.59 28.23
C ARG A 248 0.70 15.03 28.66
N VAL A 249 0.31 15.35 29.89
CA VAL A 249 0.67 16.57 30.63
C VAL A 249 1.34 16.17 31.93
N ALA A 250 2.54 16.69 32.20
CA ALA A 250 3.21 16.38 33.46
C ALA A 250 4.12 17.51 33.95
N PHE A 251 3.88 18.00 35.16
CA PHE A 251 4.61 19.16 35.72
C PHE A 251 4.90 18.98 37.21
N ASN A 252 6.00 19.59 37.66
CA ASN A 252 6.47 19.54 39.04
C ASN A 252 5.76 20.58 39.92
N ASP A 253 5.71 20.31 41.23
CA ASP A 253 5.17 21.21 42.26
C ASP A 253 3.75 21.76 41.97
N PRO A 254 2.75 20.91 41.66
CA PRO A 254 1.41 21.36 41.36
C PRO A 254 0.78 22.09 42.56
N THR A 255 0.07 23.19 42.30
CA THR A 255 -0.64 23.93 43.35
C THR A 255 -1.68 23.02 44.01
N PRO A 256 -1.66 22.84 45.35
CA PRO A 256 -2.65 22.00 46.03
C PRO A 256 -4.06 22.56 45.91
N GLY A 257 -5.01 21.69 45.53
CA GLY A 257 -6.40 22.05 45.26
C GLY A 257 -6.93 21.33 44.02
N THR A 258 -8.12 21.73 43.58
CA THR A 258 -8.79 21.07 42.45
C THR A 258 -8.26 21.61 41.13
N TRP A 259 -7.68 20.72 40.34
CA TRP A 259 -7.35 20.95 38.94
C TRP A 259 -8.48 20.40 38.07
N MET A 260 -8.99 21.24 37.19
CA MET A 260 -9.93 20.86 36.16
C MET A 260 -9.15 20.48 34.91
N ILE A 261 -9.60 19.45 34.21
CA ILE A 261 -8.97 18.88 33.03
C ILE A 261 -10.03 18.87 31.93
N LEU A 262 -9.64 19.26 30.73
CA LEU A 262 -10.46 19.21 29.52
C LEU A 262 -9.72 18.33 28.52
N VAL A 263 -10.40 17.30 28.04
CA VAL A 263 -10.02 16.56 26.83
C VAL A 263 -10.77 17.20 25.66
N HIS A 264 -10.02 17.75 24.72
CA HIS A 264 -10.52 18.46 23.53
C HIS A 264 -9.99 17.78 22.27
N THR A 265 -10.71 17.88 21.14
CA THR A 265 -10.20 17.46 19.84
C THR A 265 -10.85 18.31 18.76
N ASP A 266 -10.06 18.70 17.75
CA ASP A 266 -10.55 19.28 16.50
C ASP A 266 -10.76 18.18 15.41
N ARG A 267 -10.51 16.92 15.75
CA ARG A 267 -10.70 15.74 14.89
C ARG A 267 -11.57 14.72 15.61
N VAL A 268 -11.17 13.46 15.60
CA VAL A 268 -11.83 12.35 16.28
C VAL A 268 -10.80 11.52 17.04
N PHE A 269 -11.24 10.91 18.15
CA PHE A 269 -10.49 9.89 18.84
C PHE A 269 -11.44 8.83 19.38
N SER A 270 -10.97 7.59 19.49
CA SER A 270 -11.80 6.49 19.98
C SER A 270 -11.07 5.56 20.92
N GLY A 271 -11.81 4.98 21.86
CA GLY A 271 -11.34 3.90 22.72
C GLY A 271 -10.27 4.30 23.75
N THR A 272 -9.98 5.58 23.93
CA THR A 272 -8.92 6.05 24.85
C THR A 272 -9.33 5.95 26.31
N SER A 273 -8.36 5.87 27.20
CA SER A 273 -8.54 5.98 28.65
C SER A 273 -7.65 7.09 29.21
N ILE A 274 -8.12 7.77 30.26
CA ILE A 274 -7.38 8.83 30.94
C ILE A 274 -6.89 8.34 32.29
N LEU A 275 -5.61 8.59 32.59
CA LEU A 275 -4.97 8.24 33.84
C LEU A 275 -4.34 9.50 34.45
N ALA A 276 -4.65 9.78 35.72
CA ALA A 276 -3.97 10.82 36.49
C ALA A 276 -3.14 10.16 37.60
N GLU A 277 -1.87 10.53 37.75
CA GLU A 277 -0.96 9.97 38.76
C GLU A 277 -0.16 11.06 39.49
N PHE A 278 0.18 10.76 40.74
CA PHE A 278 1.15 11.54 41.50
C PHE A 278 2.46 10.78 41.53
N THR A 279 3.51 11.39 41.00
CA THR A 279 4.84 10.78 40.90
C THR A 279 5.85 11.55 41.75
N ASP A 280 7.03 10.97 41.91
CA ASP A 280 8.16 11.67 42.54
C ASP A 280 8.55 12.88 41.68
N ARG A 281 9.14 13.91 42.30
CA ARG A 281 9.67 15.08 41.59
C ARG A 281 10.60 14.62 40.48
N TYR A 282 10.36 15.09 39.26
CA TYR A 282 11.33 14.93 38.21
C TYR A 282 12.49 15.89 38.47
N VAL A 283 13.65 15.34 38.85
CA VAL A 283 14.92 16.08 38.98
C VAL A 283 15.83 15.53 37.91
N TRP A 284 16.08 16.33 36.90
CA TRP A 284 16.92 15.95 35.79
C TRP A 284 18.42 16.01 36.16
N ASP A 285 19.18 15.03 35.68
CA ASP A 285 20.64 14.97 35.76
C ASP A 285 21.14 14.74 34.32
N TRP A 286 21.99 15.62 33.81
CA TRP A 286 22.43 15.60 32.40
C TRP A 286 23.23 14.32 32.11
N ASP A 287 22.72 13.49 31.21
CA ASP A 287 23.34 12.26 30.73
C ASP A 287 24.00 12.40 29.34
N GLY A 288 23.87 13.56 28.70
CA GLY A 288 24.49 13.88 27.42
C GLY A 288 23.61 13.63 26.20
N GLU A 289 22.31 13.38 26.36
CA GLU A 289 21.35 13.34 25.24
C GLU A 289 20.61 14.69 25.09
N PRO A 290 20.29 15.12 23.85
CA PRO A 290 19.48 16.30 23.60
C PRO A 290 18.07 16.17 24.19
N ILE A 291 17.55 17.23 24.79
CA ILE A 291 16.23 17.22 25.44
C ILE A 291 15.19 17.90 24.56
N GLN A 292 14.02 17.29 24.42
CA GLN A 292 12.91 17.94 23.74
C GLN A 292 12.31 19.08 24.61
N LEU A 293 12.19 20.26 24.04
CA LEU A 293 11.43 21.40 24.54
C LEU A 293 10.00 21.34 23.99
N PHE A 294 9.12 21.78 24.85
CA PHE A 294 7.68 21.68 24.69
C PHE A 294 7.10 23.08 24.89
N ASN A 295 6.06 23.43 24.11
CA ASN A 295 5.49 24.77 24.09
C ASN A 295 5.00 25.21 25.48
N GLY A 296 5.66 26.19 26.05
CA GLY A 296 5.35 26.77 27.35
C GLY A 296 5.83 25.95 28.56
N GLU A 297 6.44 24.79 28.36
CA GLU A 297 6.99 23.97 29.45
C GLU A 297 8.38 24.45 29.83
N SER A 298 8.56 24.87 31.09
CA SER A 298 9.87 25.23 31.61
C SER A 298 10.62 24.02 32.15
N ILE A 299 11.88 23.89 31.74
CA ILE A 299 12.85 23.03 32.41
C ILE A 299 13.59 23.89 33.41
N GLU A 300 13.65 23.48 34.68
CA GLU A 300 14.26 24.27 35.76
C GLU A 300 15.19 23.44 36.64
N GLY A 301 16.09 24.14 37.33
CA GLY A 301 16.95 23.53 38.35
C GLY A 301 18.18 22.83 37.78
N ILE A 302 18.58 23.17 36.55
CA ILE A 302 19.76 22.61 35.91
C ILE A 302 21.01 23.14 36.62
N GLU A 303 21.88 22.20 37.01
CA GLU A 303 23.21 22.47 37.59
C GLU A 303 24.25 21.92 36.63
N ALA A 304 25.13 22.77 36.08
CA ALA A 304 26.13 22.35 35.11
C ALA A 304 27.47 23.08 35.32
N PRO A 305 28.62 22.38 35.27
CA PRO A 305 29.93 23.00 35.39
C PRO A 305 30.36 23.72 34.10
N GLU A 306 31.32 24.64 34.22
CA GLU A 306 31.98 25.31 33.09
C GLU A 306 32.46 24.31 32.02
N GLY A 307 32.15 24.62 30.76
CA GLY A 307 32.50 23.82 29.58
C GLY A 307 31.51 22.70 29.25
N THR A 308 30.35 22.67 29.90
CA THR A 308 29.22 21.78 29.53
C THR A 308 28.44 22.40 28.37
N MET A 309 28.02 21.57 27.43
CA MET A 309 27.12 21.93 26.34
C MET A 309 25.78 21.24 26.60
N LEU A 310 24.73 22.02 26.80
CA LEU A 310 23.38 21.51 26.97
C LEU A 310 22.66 21.62 25.63
N GLU A 311 22.17 20.51 25.11
CA GLU A 311 21.49 20.43 23.83
C GLU A 311 19.99 20.23 24.08
N PHE A 312 19.18 21.03 23.41
CA PHE A 312 17.72 20.91 23.41
C PHE A 312 17.20 20.98 21.98
N TYR A 313 16.00 20.47 21.73
CA TYR A 313 15.35 20.56 20.42
C TYR A 313 13.84 20.67 20.59
N GLY A 314 13.09 21.19 19.63
CA GLY A 314 11.63 21.09 19.62
C GLY A 314 11.13 20.75 18.23
N ILE A 315 9.87 20.33 18.15
CA ILE A 315 9.21 19.96 16.89
C ILE A 315 7.99 20.85 16.72
N LEU A 316 7.90 21.52 15.58
CA LEU A 316 6.80 22.38 15.18
C LEU A 316 5.97 21.63 14.13
N GLU A 317 4.76 21.22 14.46
CA GLU A 317 3.90 20.50 13.49
C GLU A 317 3.30 21.43 12.43
N ARG A 318 3.18 22.72 12.75
CA ARG A 318 2.71 23.78 11.84
C ARG A 318 3.60 25.00 11.97
N PRO A 319 3.62 25.91 10.97
CA PRO A 319 4.33 27.17 11.10
C PRO A 319 3.81 27.99 12.28
N VAL A 320 4.71 28.66 12.98
CA VAL A 320 4.41 29.39 14.22
C VAL A 320 4.85 30.85 14.15
N SER A 321 4.16 31.73 14.86
CA SER A 321 4.45 33.16 14.91
C SER A 321 3.94 33.82 16.21
N PRO A 322 4.82 34.22 17.16
CA PRO A 322 6.28 34.04 17.19
C PRO A 322 6.70 32.68 17.74
N LEU A 323 7.99 32.32 17.58
CA LEU A 323 8.72 31.32 18.36
C LEU A 323 9.72 32.04 19.26
N GLU A 324 9.67 31.81 20.57
CA GLU A 324 10.49 32.48 21.58
C GLU A 324 11.17 31.46 22.51
N ILE A 325 12.45 31.66 22.79
CA ILE A 325 13.23 30.89 23.76
C ILE A 325 13.71 31.83 24.85
N ASP A 326 13.35 31.54 26.10
CA ASP A 326 13.77 32.30 27.28
C ASP A 326 14.56 31.42 28.24
N THR A 327 15.62 31.98 28.81
CA THR A 327 16.48 31.32 29.81
C THR A 327 16.64 32.19 31.06
N TRP A 328 16.84 31.55 32.20
CA TRP A 328 17.08 32.22 33.49
C TRP A 328 17.94 31.35 34.42
N GLY A 329 18.43 31.93 35.51
CA GLY A 329 19.13 31.16 36.54
C GLY A 329 19.53 31.99 37.76
N GLU A 330 20.02 31.33 38.81
CA GLU A 330 20.47 32.03 40.03
C GLU A 330 21.88 32.61 39.88
N SER A 331 22.77 31.89 39.21
CA SER A 331 24.15 32.30 38.93
C SER A 331 24.78 31.52 37.77
N GLY A 332 25.82 32.10 37.16
CA GLY A 332 26.58 31.53 36.04
C GLY A 332 26.64 32.48 34.83
N GLU A 333 27.25 32.02 33.75
CA GLU A 333 27.30 32.69 32.45
C GLU A 333 27.13 31.63 31.36
N VAL A 334 26.21 31.85 30.43
CA VAL A 334 25.96 30.96 29.28
C VAL A 334 25.94 31.75 27.98
N GLU A 335 26.13 31.04 26.88
CA GLU A 335 25.91 31.52 25.51
C GLU A 335 24.80 30.66 24.89
N LEU A 336 23.76 31.31 24.38
CA LEU A 336 22.60 30.67 23.76
C LEU A 336 22.77 30.70 22.23
N ASP A 337 22.52 29.58 21.57
CA ASP A 337 22.44 29.45 20.12
C ASP A 337 21.15 28.71 19.76
N VAL A 338 20.41 29.22 18.77
CA VAL A 338 19.11 28.65 18.36
C VAL A 338 19.08 28.56 16.84
N GLU A 339 18.86 27.36 16.33
CA GLU A 339 18.69 27.04 14.92
C GLU A 339 17.22 26.68 14.66
N ALA A 340 16.52 27.50 13.88
CA ALA A 340 15.13 27.25 13.47
C ALA A 340 14.95 27.73 12.03
N GLU A 341 14.18 26.98 11.23
CA GLU A 341 13.95 27.33 9.83
C GLU A 341 12.93 28.48 9.72
N PRO A 342 13.27 29.61 9.09
CA PRO A 342 12.30 30.67 8.82
C PRO A 342 11.28 30.22 7.77
N TYR A 343 10.04 30.67 7.90
CA TYR A 343 9.01 30.36 6.90
C TYR A 343 9.33 31.01 5.54
N ASP A 344 9.38 30.22 4.46
CA ASP A 344 9.60 30.75 3.11
C ASP A 344 8.34 31.46 2.55
N TRP A 345 8.49 32.74 2.21
CA TRP A 345 7.42 33.53 1.60
C TRP A 345 7.44 33.48 0.06
N GLU A 346 8.49 32.95 -0.57
CA GLU A 346 8.66 32.95 -2.03
C GLU A 346 7.77 31.90 -2.71
N THR A 347 7.59 30.72 -2.12
CA THR A 347 6.67 29.66 -2.58
C THR A 347 5.21 30.13 -2.70
N PHE A 348 4.75 31.06 -1.86
CA PHE A 348 3.36 31.53 -1.87
C PHE A 348 3.08 32.75 -2.77
N PHE A 349 4.12 33.49 -3.15
CA PHE A 349 3.96 34.70 -3.95
C PHE A 349 5.08 34.80 -4.99
N ASP A 350 4.73 34.57 -6.27
CA ASP A 350 5.55 34.79 -7.50
C ASP A 350 6.15 36.23 -7.59
N ASP A 351 5.74 37.11 -6.68
CA ASP A 351 6.40 38.35 -6.34
C ASP A 351 6.12 38.58 -4.84
N GLY A 352 7.01 38.08 -3.96
CA GLY A 352 6.91 38.18 -2.50
C GLY A 352 6.32 39.51 -2.02
N PRO A 353 5.50 39.54 -0.95
CA PRO A 353 4.70 40.70 -0.59
C PRO A 353 5.56 41.96 -0.47
N ARG A 354 5.51 42.82 -1.51
CA ARG A 354 6.24 44.09 -1.56
C ARG A 354 5.68 45.06 -0.52
N GLY A 355 6.17 44.98 0.71
CA GLY A 355 5.77 45.92 1.76
C GLY A 355 6.31 45.64 3.16
N ARG A 356 7.57 46.02 3.40
CA ARG A 356 8.28 46.09 4.70
C ARG A 356 8.61 44.73 5.36
N GLN A 357 9.86 44.27 5.15
CA GLN A 357 10.70 43.54 6.11
C GLN A 357 9.96 42.56 7.05
N PHE A 358 9.33 41.54 6.47
CA PHE A 358 9.07 40.27 7.16
C PHE A 358 10.06 39.28 6.59
N ASP A 359 11.33 39.54 6.87
CA ASP A 359 12.40 38.60 6.60
C ASP A 359 12.53 37.74 7.87
N GLY A 360 13.13 36.56 7.78
CA GLY A 360 13.25 35.56 8.87
C GLY A 360 14.17 36.01 10.00
N GLU A 361 14.21 37.30 10.30
CA GLU A 361 15.04 37.93 11.30
C GLU A 361 14.62 37.43 12.69
N SER A 362 15.40 36.48 13.19
CA SER A 362 15.50 36.21 14.62
C SER A 362 16.23 37.37 15.31
N TRP A 363 15.79 37.72 16.52
CA TRP A 363 16.52 38.64 17.39
C TRP A 363 16.91 37.92 18.68
N MET A 364 18.04 38.31 19.26
CA MET A 364 18.56 37.75 20.50
C MET A 364 19.10 38.87 21.38
N GLU A 365 18.77 38.85 22.67
CA GLU A 365 19.34 39.75 23.69
C GLU A 365 19.48 38.99 25.02
N GLY A 366 20.62 39.14 25.68
CA GLY A 366 20.86 38.48 26.97
C GLY A 366 22.21 38.85 27.58
N GLU A 367 22.36 38.57 28.88
CA GLU A 367 23.63 38.62 29.61
C GLU A 367 23.61 37.60 30.76
N GLY A 368 24.73 36.90 30.98
CA GLY A 368 24.83 35.91 32.05
C GLY A 368 23.99 34.66 31.73
N VAL A 369 23.03 34.34 32.60
CA VAL A 369 22.09 33.21 32.46
C VAL A 369 20.71 33.65 31.96
N GLU A 370 20.49 34.94 31.73
CA GLU A 370 19.23 35.50 31.25
C GLU A 370 19.38 35.87 29.77
N TRP A 371 18.84 35.02 28.89
CA TRP A 371 18.77 35.26 27.44
C TRP A 371 17.35 35.10 26.93
N THR A 372 16.97 35.97 26.00
CA THR A 372 15.76 35.86 25.20
C THR A 372 16.16 35.82 23.73
N TRP A 373 15.67 34.81 23.01
CA TRP A 373 15.71 34.71 21.57
C TRP A 373 14.29 34.64 21.02
N SER A 374 14.00 35.30 19.90
CA SER A 374 12.66 35.22 19.30
C SER A 374 12.72 35.42 17.80
N MET A 375 11.92 34.62 17.10
CA MET A 375 11.74 34.64 15.66
C MET A 375 10.28 34.97 15.35
N ASN A 376 10.07 35.87 14.38
CA ASN A 376 8.73 36.31 14.03
C ASN A 376 7.90 35.18 13.42
N THR A 377 8.44 34.40 12.50
CA THR A 377 7.72 33.31 11.83
C THR A 377 8.70 32.17 11.53
N ALA A 378 8.48 31.02 12.16
CA ALA A 378 9.23 29.79 11.92
C ALA A 378 8.36 28.79 11.14
N ALA A 379 8.96 28.03 10.24
CA ALA A 379 8.31 26.93 9.52
C ALA A 379 7.96 25.78 10.48
N ASN A 380 7.11 24.85 10.04
CA ASN A 380 7.03 23.52 10.66
C ASN A 380 8.36 22.78 10.48
N GLY A 381 8.64 21.83 11.36
CA GLY A 381 9.90 21.09 11.40
C GLY A 381 10.59 21.15 12.76
N ARG A 382 11.82 20.64 12.82
CA ARG A 382 12.64 20.62 14.03
C ARG A 382 13.38 21.95 14.20
N PHE A 383 13.43 22.46 15.43
CA PHE A 383 14.38 23.50 15.83
C PHE A 383 15.32 22.96 16.91
N ASP A 384 16.54 23.48 16.95
CA ASP A 384 17.58 23.07 17.89
C ASP A 384 18.03 24.28 18.72
N VAL A 385 18.32 24.03 20.00
CA VAL A 385 18.78 25.04 20.96
C VAL A 385 20.00 24.50 21.68
N THR A 386 21.12 25.20 21.54
CA THR A 386 22.38 24.87 22.20
C THR A 386 22.69 25.92 23.26
N VAL A 387 23.04 25.47 24.46
CA VAL A 387 23.46 26.34 25.58
C VAL A 387 24.87 25.95 26.00
N ASP A 388 25.83 26.83 25.70
CA ASP A 388 27.22 26.71 26.10
C ASP A 388 27.44 27.31 27.49
N VAL A 389 27.83 26.49 28.47
CA VAL A 389 28.07 26.93 29.85
C VAL A 389 29.49 27.50 29.98
N LEU A 390 29.60 28.83 30.10
CA LEU A 390 30.87 29.56 30.18
C LEU A 390 31.40 29.70 31.62
N GLU A 391 30.51 29.73 32.60
CA GLU A 391 30.82 29.65 34.04
C GLU A 391 29.83 28.69 34.72
N ASP A 392 30.24 28.00 35.79
CA ASP A 392 29.37 27.08 36.57
C ASP A 392 27.97 27.70 36.80
N VAL A 393 26.92 27.05 36.28
CA VAL A 393 25.53 27.51 36.40
C VAL A 393 24.81 26.78 37.53
N SER A 394 23.99 27.54 38.26
CA SER A 394 23.14 27.02 39.33
C SER A 394 21.69 27.46 39.16
N GLY A 395 20.76 26.51 39.28
CA GLY A 395 19.34 26.73 39.10
C GLY A 395 18.98 27.26 37.71
N PHE A 396 19.69 26.85 36.67
CA PHE A 396 19.41 27.26 35.29
C PHE A 396 18.05 26.71 34.84
N GLY A 397 17.32 27.51 34.08
CA GLY A 397 16.06 27.13 33.47
C GLY A 397 15.91 27.68 32.06
N ILE A 398 15.10 27.00 31.27
CA ILE A 398 14.81 27.30 29.87
C ILE A 398 13.34 26.99 29.57
N VAL A 399 12.71 27.82 28.74
CA VAL A 399 11.38 27.58 28.18
C VAL A 399 11.39 27.95 26.70
N ALA A 400 10.75 27.12 25.89
CA ALA A 400 10.37 27.49 24.53
C ALA A 400 8.88 27.82 24.51
N SER A 401 8.48 28.89 23.84
CA SER A 401 7.07 29.27 23.70
C SER A 401 6.78 29.71 22.27
N TRP A 402 5.65 29.26 21.73
CA TRP A 402 5.24 29.61 20.37
C TRP A 402 3.73 29.69 20.21
N THR A 403 3.29 30.47 19.22
CA THR A 403 1.87 30.57 18.84
C THR A 403 1.70 29.98 17.44
N GLU A 404 0.86 28.96 17.29
CA GLU A 404 0.52 28.40 15.98
C GLU A 404 -0.08 29.46 15.05
N SER A 405 0.34 29.44 13.80
CA SER A 405 -0.16 30.34 12.77
C SER A 405 -1.20 29.65 11.88
N GLU A 406 -2.02 30.45 11.20
CA GLU A 406 -2.95 29.96 10.17
C GLU A 406 -2.25 29.69 8.82
N LEU A 407 -0.91 29.71 8.78
CA LEU A 407 -0.15 29.44 7.56
C LEU A 407 -0.17 27.92 7.27
N PRO A 408 -0.20 27.54 5.99
CA PRO A 408 -0.09 26.14 5.60
C PRO A 408 1.29 25.59 5.95
N PRO A 409 1.42 24.31 6.30
CA PRO A 409 2.73 23.68 6.47
C PRO A 409 3.54 23.80 5.18
N VAL A 410 4.85 23.97 5.35
CA VAL A 410 5.87 23.80 4.33
C VAL A 410 6.14 22.31 4.28
N ASP A 411 5.74 21.66 3.18
CA ASP A 411 5.98 20.24 3.00
C ASP A 411 7.46 20.05 2.65
N ASP A 412 8.18 19.22 3.43
CA ASP A 412 9.57 18.83 3.15
C ASP A 412 9.67 17.94 1.87
N ASP A 413 8.55 17.70 1.20
CA ASP A 413 8.47 16.96 -0.07
C ASP A 413 8.94 17.79 -1.29
N ASP A 414 9.27 19.07 -1.11
CA ASP A 414 9.92 19.90 -2.14
C ASP A 414 11.48 19.86 -2.04
N ASP A 415 12.05 19.08 -1.11
CA ASP A 415 13.50 18.95 -0.88
C ASP A 415 14.14 17.79 -1.67
N ASP A 416 13.72 17.63 -2.93
CA ASP A 416 14.33 16.74 -3.93
C ASP A 416 15.72 17.23 -4.44
N ASP A 417 16.36 18.23 -3.81
CA ASP A 417 17.67 18.77 -4.22
C ASP A 417 18.79 18.59 -3.17
N ALA A 418 18.87 17.40 -2.56
CA ALA A 418 20.06 17.00 -1.79
C ALA A 418 20.43 15.52 -1.90
N GLY A 419 20.58 15.02 -3.13
CA GLY A 419 21.64 14.04 -3.45
C GLY A 419 21.37 12.58 -3.11
N ASN A 420 20.11 12.15 -3.15
CA ASN A 420 19.79 10.74 -3.35
C ASN A 420 18.72 10.63 -4.43
N GLU A 421 19.11 10.92 -5.68
CA GLU A 421 18.34 10.54 -6.87
C GLU A 421 17.97 9.06 -6.69
N GLU A 422 16.68 8.76 -6.52
CA GLU A 422 16.23 7.39 -6.70
C GLU A 422 16.63 6.96 -8.11
N PRO A 423 17.30 5.80 -8.27
CA PRO A 423 17.77 5.39 -9.58
C PRO A 423 16.58 5.31 -10.54
N PHE A 424 16.73 5.87 -11.74
CA PHE A 424 15.75 5.72 -12.80
C PHE A 424 15.56 4.23 -13.12
N GLU A 425 14.48 3.64 -12.60
CA GLU A 425 14.11 2.23 -12.75
C GLU A 425 12.80 2.11 -13.57
N PRO A 426 12.86 2.31 -14.91
CA PRO A 426 11.68 2.24 -15.77
C PRO A 426 11.20 0.80 -15.95
N GLU A 427 9.88 0.63 -16.13
CA GLU A 427 9.29 -0.67 -16.47
C GLU A 427 9.73 -1.12 -17.87
N GLY A 428 10.07 -2.39 -18.00
CA GLY A 428 10.47 -3.01 -19.27
C GLY A 428 9.28 -3.36 -20.18
N CYS A 429 9.55 -3.54 -21.47
CA CYS A 429 8.50 -3.83 -22.45
C CYS A 429 7.75 -5.16 -22.17
N LEU A 430 8.42 -6.17 -21.58
CA LEU A 430 7.81 -7.47 -21.26
C LEU A 430 6.79 -7.36 -20.11
N GLU A 431 7.09 -6.56 -19.10
CA GLU A 431 6.20 -6.35 -17.95
C GLU A 431 4.93 -5.64 -18.39
N ARG A 432 5.08 -4.59 -19.21
CA ARG A 432 3.96 -3.93 -19.89
C ARG A 432 3.14 -4.90 -20.73
N THR A 433 3.80 -5.70 -21.55
CA THR A 433 3.13 -6.64 -22.46
C THR A 433 2.32 -7.66 -21.66
N LYS A 434 2.89 -8.18 -20.57
CA LYS A 434 2.21 -9.09 -19.66
C LYS A 434 0.99 -8.43 -19.00
N ALA A 435 1.14 -7.23 -18.45
CA ALA A 435 0.04 -6.50 -17.82
C ALA A 435 -1.11 -6.24 -18.81
N TRP A 436 -0.77 -5.91 -20.05
CA TRP A 436 -1.78 -5.71 -21.09
C TRP A 436 -2.40 -7.02 -21.57
N PHE A 437 -1.62 -8.09 -21.76
CA PHE A 437 -2.11 -9.42 -22.11
C PHE A 437 -3.09 -9.94 -21.05
N GLU A 438 -2.75 -9.83 -19.76
CA GLU A 438 -3.63 -10.20 -18.64
C GLU A 438 -4.93 -9.38 -18.58
N SER A 439 -4.93 -8.16 -19.14
CA SER A 439 -6.15 -7.35 -19.26
C SER A 439 -7.06 -7.80 -20.41
N LEU A 440 -6.49 -8.47 -21.41
CA LEU A 440 -7.19 -8.98 -22.59
C LEU A 440 -7.67 -10.43 -22.38
N ASP A 441 -6.85 -11.28 -21.77
CA ASP A 441 -7.13 -12.68 -21.42
C ASP A 441 -8.05 -12.75 -20.18
N ARG A 442 -9.34 -12.52 -20.39
CA ARG A 442 -10.32 -12.40 -19.30
C ARG A 442 -10.62 -13.74 -18.64
N ASP A 443 -10.59 -14.82 -19.42
CA ASP A 443 -10.82 -16.17 -18.91
C ASP A 443 -9.54 -16.86 -18.39
N ARG A 444 -8.38 -16.23 -18.60
CA ARG A 444 -7.05 -16.65 -18.13
C ARG A 444 -6.67 -18.02 -18.65
N ASP A 445 -7.07 -18.35 -19.86
CA ASP A 445 -6.72 -19.60 -20.52
C ASP A 445 -5.36 -19.54 -21.25
N GLY A 446 -4.74 -18.36 -21.27
CA GLY A 446 -3.44 -18.09 -21.88
C GLY A 446 -3.53 -17.73 -23.36
N ILE A 447 -4.74 -17.52 -23.90
CA ILE A 447 -5.02 -17.20 -25.29
C ILE A 447 -6.11 -16.12 -25.37
N VAL A 448 -5.91 -15.07 -26.15
CA VAL A 448 -6.94 -14.05 -26.35
C VAL A 448 -7.76 -14.38 -27.60
N THR A 449 -9.04 -14.70 -27.43
CA THR A 449 -9.94 -15.08 -28.54
C THR A 449 -10.65 -13.88 -29.17
N LEU A 450 -11.17 -13.99 -30.41
CA LEU A 450 -11.87 -12.91 -31.15
C LEU A 450 -12.97 -12.16 -30.36
N ASP A 451 -13.61 -12.81 -29.39
CA ASP A 451 -14.65 -12.21 -28.53
C ASP A 451 -14.05 -11.34 -27.39
N GLU A 452 -12.76 -11.51 -27.09
CA GLU A 452 -12.01 -10.80 -26.04
C GLU A 452 -11.12 -9.66 -26.59
N HIS A 453 -10.94 -9.61 -27.91
CA HIS A 453 -10.10 -8.62 -28.57
C HIS A 453 -10.54 -7.18 -28.26
N ARG A 454 -9.56 -6.33 -27.88
CA ARG A 454 -9.70 -4.86 -27.83
C ARG A 454 -8.63 -4.22 -28.72
N PRO A 455 -8.82 -2.97 -29.19
CA PRO A 455 -7.80 -2.27 -29.94
C PRO A 455 -6.55 -2.00 -29.09
N HIS A 456 -5.39 -1.97 -29.73
CA HIS A 456 -4.12 -1.64 -29.10
C HIS A 456 -4.16 -0.24 -28.44
N PRO A 457 -3.66 -0.06 -27.20
CA PRO A 457 -3.77 1.19 -26.45
C PRO A 457 -2.98 2.35 -27.08
N SER A 458 -1.78 2.12 -27.62
CA SER A 458 -1.00 3.18 -28.29
C SER A 458 -1.29 3.35 -29.79
N THR A 459 -1.39 2.26 -30.56
CA THR A 459 -1.53 2.32 -32.03
C THR A 459 -2.98 2.29 -32.52
N GLY A 460 -3.93 1.89 -31.68
CA GLY A 460 -5.36 1.77 -32.02
C GLY A 460 -5.66 0.67 -33.04
N THR A 461 -4.70 -0.22 -33.32
CA THR A 461 -4.88 -1.34 -34.25
C THR A 461 -5.88 -2.36 -33.69
N PRO A 462 -6.81 -2.89 -34.50
CA PRO A 462 -7.64 -4.03 -34.10
C PRO A 462 -6.75 -5.24 -33.78
N GLY A 463 -7.08 -6.01 -32.74
CA GLY A 463 -6.27 -7.18 -32.34
C GLY A 463 -6.07 -8.25 -33.43
N GLN A 464 -6.88 -8.22 -34.50
CA GLN A 464 -6.70 -9.07 -35.69
C GLN A 464 -5.42 -8.79 -36.48
N ASP A 465 -4.84 -7.58 -36.35
CA ASP A 465 -3.58 -7.22 -37.00
C ASP A 465 -2.35 -7.70 -36.19
N LEU A 466 -2.57 -8.20 -34.97
CA LEU A 466 -1.54 -8.71 -34.04
C LEU A 466 -1.46 -10.24 -34.03
N ASP A 467 -2.48 -10.93 -34.53
CA ASP A 467 -2.49 -12.38 -34.79
C ASP A 467 -1.65 -12.67 -36.05
N LEU A 468 -0.42 -13.16 -35.86
CA LEU A 468 0.58 -13.33 -36.91
C LEU A 468 0.41 -14.65 -37.66
N ASN A 469 -0.08 -15.69 -36.98
CA ASN A 469 -0.30 -17.01 -37.57
C ASN A 469 -1.71 -17.16 -38.20
N GLU A 470 -2.56 -16.13 -38.07
CA GLU A 470 -3.93 -16.04 -38.59
C GLU A 470 -4.87 -17.17 -38.08
N ASP A 471 -4.66 -17.65 -36.85
CA ASP A 471 -5.46 -18.74 -36.25
C ASP A 471 -6.65 -18.25 -35.40
N GLU A 472 -6.90 -16.94 -35.40
CA GLU A 472 -7.94 -16.23 -34.64
C GLU A 472 -7.71 -16.23 -33.11
N ARG A 473 -6.47 -16.49 -32.67
CA ARG A 473 -6.06 -16.58 -31.27
C ARG A 473 -4.77 -15.81 -31.04
N LEU A 474 -4.87 -14.68 -30.35
CA LEU A 474 -3.71 -13.89 -30.01
C LEU A 474 -2.97 -14.52 -28.81
N GLN A 475 -1.74 -14.95 -29.04
CA GLN A 475 -0.84 -15.46 -27.99
C GLN A 475 0.07 -14.35 -27.45
N MET A 476 0.60 -14.53 -26.24
CA MET A 476 1.49 -13.56 -25.60
C MET A 476 2.73 -13.26 -26.45
N GLY A 477 3.33 -14.27 -27.07
CA GLY A 477 4.49 -14.09 -27.95
C GLY A 477 4.20 -13.22 -29.18
N GLU A 478 3.01 -13.32 -29.76
CA GLU A 478 2.63 -12.48 -30.91
C GLU A 478 2.45 -11.01 -30.50
N LEU A 479 1.96 -10.78 -29.28
CA LEU A 479 1.85 -9.44 -28.69
C LEU A 479 3.22 -8.84 -28.36
N GLU A 480 4.13 -9.68 -27.84
CA GLU A 480 5.52 -9.31 -27.55
C GLU A 480 6.29 -8.90 -28.80
N VAL A 481 6.07 -9.54 -29.96
CA VAL A 481 6.71 -9.15 -31.25
C VAL A 481 6.43 -7.68 -31.61
N ASP A 482 5.22 -7.19 -31.34
CA ASP A 482 4.83 -5.82 -31.66
C ASP A 482 5.37 -4.82 -30.60
N LEU A 483 5.07 -5.07 -29.31
CA LEU A 483 5.35 -4.17 -28.20
C LEU A 483 6.80 -4.14 -27.72
N CYS A 484 7.54 -5.21 -27.96
CA CYS A 484 8.96 -5.32 -27.66
C CYS A 484 9.82 -5.27 -28.93
N SER A 485 9.32 -4.66 -30.00
CA SER A 485 10.18 -4.25 -31.10
C SER A 485 11.18 -3.19 -30.61
N CYS A 486 12.38 -3.12 -31.19
CA CYS A 486 13.43 -2.26 -30.64
C CYS A 486 13.01 -0.79 -30.49
N SER A 487 12.24 -0.26 -31.45
CA SER A 487 11.75 1.11 -31.38
C SER A 487 10.72 1.32 -30.28
N GLU A 488 9.78 0.38 -30.11
CA GLU A 488 8.69 0.49 -29.14
C GLU A 488 9.19 0.25 -27.71
N GLU A 489 10.19 -0.61 -27.54
CA GLU A 489 10.89 -0.81 -26.28
C GLU A 489 11.60 0.48 -25.82
N PHE A 490 12.36 1.12 -26.73
CA PHE A 490 13.07 2.35 -26.39
C PHE A 490 12.12 3.52 -26.06
N TRP A 491 11.06 3.70 -26.85
CA TRP A 491 10.09 4.78 -26.59
C TRP A 491 9.31 4.59 -25.31
N TYR A 492 8.98 3.35 -24.94
CA TYR A 492 8.29 3.10 -23.68
C TYR A 492 9.12 3.52 -22.47
N ILE A 493 10.42 3.23 -22.51
CA ILE A 493 11.36 3.63 -21.47
C ILE A 493 11.53 5.15 -21.48
N TRP A 494 11.62 5.76 -22.66
CA TRP A 494 11.73 7.22 -22.82
C TRP A 494 10.52 7.98 -22.25
N GLU A 495 9.29 7.49 -22.45
CA GLU A 495 8.07 8.14 -21.98
C GLU A 495 7.89 8.13 -20.46
N GLN A 496 8.65 7.29 -19.75
CA GLN A 496 8.64 7.18 -18.28
C GLN A 496 9.61 8.15 -17.60
N ALA A 497 10.46 8.85 -18.36
CA ALA A 497 11.37 9.84 -17.80
C ALA A 497 10.64 11.16 -17.50
N GLU A 498 10.89 11.73 -16.31
CA GLU A 498 10.30 12.99 -15.86
C GLU A 498 10.75 14.19 -16.71
N ASP A 499 11.99 14.14 -17.21
CA ASP A 499 12.59 15.13 -18.10
C ASP A 499 12.50 14.73 -19.58
N VAL A 500 11.41 15.11 -20.24
CA VAL A 500 11.13 14.77 -21.66
C VAL A 500 12.09 15.38 -22.69
N ASP A 501 13.04 16.23 -22.26
CA ASP A 501 13.97 16.93 -23.15
C ASP A 501 15.28 16.16 -23.41
N ALA A 502 15.83 15.46 -22.41
CA ALA A 502 17.04 14.62 -22.53
C ALA A 502 17.20 13.67 -21.32
N ILE A 503 17.76 12.46 -21.55
CA ILE A 503 18.07 11.46 -20.51
C ILE A 503 19.56 11.11 -20.58
N THR A 504 20.24 10.97 -19.44
CA THR A 504 21.68 10.64 -19.45
C THR A 504 21.94 9.22 -19.96
N VAL A 505 23.10 9.02 -20.59
CA VAL A 505 23.54 7.68 -21.03
C VAL A 505 23.74 6.74 -19.84
N ASP A 506 24.16 7.26 -18.69
CA ASP A 506 24.40 6.47 -17.48
C ASP A 506 23.07 5.92 -16.91
N ASP A 507 22.00 6.71 -16.89
CA ASP A 507 20.67 6.26 -16.42
C ASP A 507 20.09 5.18 -17.34
N LEU A 508 20.16 5.40 -18.66
CA LEU A 508 19.71 4.42 -19.65
C LEU A 508 20.57 3.13 -19.63
N SER A 509 21.83 3.21 -19.21
CA SER A 509 22.70 2.03 -19.11
C SER A 509 22.29 1.06 -17.99
N GLY A 510 21.55 1.55 -16.99
CA GLY A 510 21.00 0.75 -15.91
C GLY A 510 19.79 -0.09 -16.32
N VAL A 511 19.17 0.24 -17.45
CA VAL A 511 17.92 -0.39 -17.92
C VAL A 511 18.21 -1.73 -18.61
N VAL A 512 17.36 -2.73 -18.34
CA VAL A 512 17.44 -4.05 -18.96
C VAL A 512 16.62 -4.06 -20.25
N TYR A 513 17.31 -4.08 -21.39
CA TYR A 513 16.69 -4.20 -22.71
C TYR A 513 16.67 -5.66 -23.19
N VAL A 514 15.58 -6.06 -23.84
CA VAL A 514 15.48 -7.32 -24.59
C VAL A 514 16.09 -7.21 -25.98
N ASN A 515 16.08 -6.02 -26.58
CA ASN A 515 16.79 -5.76 -27.83
C ASN A 515 18.21 -5.22 -27.59
N GLY A 516 19.09 -5.44 -28.57
CA GLY A 516 20.44 -4.86 -28.54
C GLY A 516 20.44 -3.37 -28.84
N ILE A 517 20.38 -2.53 -27.80
CA ILE A 517 20.48 -1.07 -27.90
C ILE A 517 21.92 -0.60 -27.62
N ASP A 518 22.48 0.21 -28.53
CA ASP A 518 23.83 0.77 -28.43
C ASP A 518 23.74 2.26 -28.07
N LEU A 519 23.70 2.56 -26.77
CA LEU A 519 23.54 3.91 -26.22
C LEU A 519 24.72 4.83 -26.59
N GLU A 520 25.94 4.30 -26.64
CA GLU A 520 27.13 5.06 -27.07
C GLU A 520 27.05 5.49 -28.55
N ALA A 521 26.40 4.69 -29.39
CA ALA A 521 26.17 5.05 -30.80
C ALA A 521 24.99 6.03 -30.98
N MET A 522 24.12 6.15 -29.98
CA MET A 522 22.97 7.06 -29.99
C MET A 522 23.39 8.50 -29.66
N ASP A 523 24.21 8.69 -28.62
CA ASP A 523 24.82 9.97 -28.24
C ASP A 523 25.83 10.41 -29.31
N ARG A 524 25.40 11.24 -30.26
CA ARG A 524 26.21 11.56 -31.45
C ARG A 524 27.04 12.81 -31.25
N ASP A 525 26.57 13.78 -30.48
CA ASP A 525 27.37 14.94 -30.09
C ASP A 525 28.25 14.71 -28.85
N ASN A 526 28.14 13.54 -28.23
CA ASN A 526 28.99 13.04 -27.16
C ASN A 526 28.98 13.98 -25.95
N ASP A 527 27.81 14.52 -25.62
CA ASP A 527 27.61 15.35 -24.44
C ASP A 527 27.20 14.53 -23.21
N GLY A 528 26.94 13.22 -23.38
CA GLY A 528 26.57 12.31 -22.31
C GLY A 528 25.06 12.16 -22.13
N ASP A 529 24.27 12.87 -22.94
CA ASP A 529 22.82 12.89 -22.86
C ASP A 529 22.22 12.42 -24.19
N ILE A 530 21.13 11.66 -24.13
CA ILE A 530 20.34 11.32 -25.31
C ILE A 530 19.20 12.33 -25.40
N GLY A 531 19.27 13.24 -26.38
CA GLY A 531 18.18 14.17 -26.65
C GLY A 531 17.08 13.56 -27.53
N PHE A 532 15.90 14.19 -27.56
CA PHE A 532 14.76 13.74 -28.38
C PHE A 532 15.11 13.50 -29.87
N ALA A 533 15.98 14.34 -30.45
CA ALA A 533 16.39 14.22 -31.86
C ALA A 533 17.33 13.03 -32.15
N GLU A 534 17.93 12.45 -31.12
CA GLU A 534 18.79 11.27 -31.20
C GLU A 534 17.99 10.00 -30.93
N ALA A 535 17.11 10.04 -29.93
CA ALA A 535 16.04 9.07 -29.71
C ALA A 535 15.20 8.79 -30.98
N GLU A 536 14.72 9.85 -31.65
CA GLU A 536 13.94 9.70 -32.89
C GLU A 536 14.76 9.05 -34.02
N ARG A 537 16.07 9.34 -34.08
CA ARG A 537 16.96 8.75 -35.07
C ARG A 537 17.22 7.28 -34.78
N HIS A 538 17.42 6.92 -33.51
CA HIS A 538 17.61 5.54 -33.09
C HIS A 538 16.39 4.70 -33.46
N SER A 539 15.20 5.20 -33.18
CA SER A 539 13.93 4.53 -33.49
C SER A 539 13.76 4.19 -34.98
N LEU A 540 14.31 5.03 -35.87
CA LEU A 540 14.30 4.80 -37.32
C LEU A 540 15.39 3.84 -37.81
N ALA A 541 16.45 3.63 -37.01
CA ALA A 541 17.63 2.87 -37.39
C ALA A 541 17.80 1.56 -36.59
N CYS A 542 17.02 1.37 -35.52
CA CYS A 542 17.14 0.18 -34.69
C CYS A 542 16.61 -1.06 -35.41
N THR A 543 17.20 -2.21 -35.09
CA THR A 543 16.81 -3.52 -35.59
C THR A 543 16.37 -4.37 -34.41
N THR A 544 15.15 -4.89 -34.46
CA THR A 544 14.65 -5.84 -33.46
C THR A 544 15.50 -7.11 -33.49
N THR A 545 16.04 -7.50 -32.34
CA THR A 545 16.82 -8.74 -32.14
C THR A 545 16.11 -9.75 -31.26
N TYR A 546 15.07 -9.31 -30.55
CA TYR A 546 14.21 -10.16 -29.74
C TYR A 546 13.08 -10.73 -30.58
N ASP A 547 12.93 -12.06 -30.60
CA ASP A 547 11.83 -12.76 -31.26
C ASP A 547 11.30 -13.86 -30.33
N PRO A 548 10.15 -13.67 -29.66
CA PRO A 548 9.56 -14.68 -28.78
C PRO A 548 8.97 -15.88 -29.55
N LEU A 549 8.82 -15.79 -30.87
CA LEU A 549 8.32 -16.87 -31.71
C LEU A 549 9.43 -17.78 -32.26
N ASP A 550 10.70 -17.42 -32.04
CA ASP A 550 11.92 -18.18 -32.38
C ASP A 550 12.91 -18.06 -31.21
N LEU A 551 12.75 -18.93 -30.22
CA LEU A 551 13.41 -18.83 -28.91
C LEU A 551 14.93 -18.95 -28.98
N ASP A 552 15.45 -19.66 -29.98
CA ASP A 552 16.90 -19.87 -30.14
C ASP A 552 17.52 -19.09 -31.32
N GLY A 553 16.69 -18.46 -32.15
CA GLY A 553 17.08 -17.52 -33.19
C GLY A 553 17.71 -18.19 -34.41
N ASP A 554 17.41 -19.47 -34.67
CA ASP A 554 17.92 -20.21 -35.82
C ASP A 554 17.13 -19.95 -37.13
N GLY A 555 15.98 -19.27 -37.03
CA GLY A 555 15.09 -18.89 -38.11
C GLY A 555 13.93 -19.87 -38.37
N VAL A 556 13.74 -20.87 -37.50
CA VAL A 556 12.57 -21.77 -37.51
C VAL A 556 11.65 -21.39 -36.33
N PRO A 557 10.35 -21.09 -36.57
CA PRO A 557 9.44 -20.76 -35.48
C PRO A 557 9.27 -21.91 -34.49
N ASN A 558 9.12 -21.61 -33.20
CA ASN A 558 8.98 -22.56 -32.11
C ASN A 558 7.88 -23.63 -32.34
N GLU A 559 6.79 -23.27 -33.02
CA GLU A 559 5.69 -24.20 -33.34
C GLU A 559 6.05 -25.21 -34.44
N GLU A 560 7.03 -24.88 -35.29
CA GLU A 560 7.56 -25.71 -36.37
C GLU A 560 8.88 -26.39 -35.98
N ASP A 561 9.45 -26.03 -34.84
CA ASP A 561 10.74 -26.51 -34.33
C ASP A 561 10.59 -27.70 -33.36
N ALA A 562 11.27 -28.81 -33.64
CA ALA A 562 11.29 -29.97 -32.76
C ALA A 562 12.14 -29.76 -31.48
N PHE A 563 13.10 -28.84 -31.52
CA PHE A 563 13.98 -28.44 -30.42
C PHE A 563 14.07 -26.90 -30.31
N PRO A 564 13.00 -26.22 -29.85
CA PRO A 564 12.91 -24.75 -29.79
C PRO A 564 13.94 -24.01 -28.92
N GLU A 565 14.90 -24.70 -28.31
CA GLU A 565 15.94 -24.11 -27.46
C GLU A 565 17.37 -24.44 -27.95
N ASP A 566 17.53 -25.21 -29.04
CA ASP A 566 18.84 -25.57 -29.60
C ASP A 566 18.99 -25.06 -31.04
N PRO A 567 19.74 -23.96 -31.27
CA PRO A 567 19.82 -23.30 -32.58
C PRO A 567 20.64 -24.08 -33.62
N LYS A 568 20.89 -25.36 -33.35
CA LYS A 568 21.56 -26.31 -34.23
C LYS A 568 20.68 -27.50 -34.55
N GLU A 569 19.46 -27.59 -34.01
CA GLU A 569 18.56 -28.71 -34.21
C GLU A 569 17.14 -28.19 -34.37
N SER A 570 16.52 -28.47 -35.52
CA SER A 570 15.12 -28.08 -35.77
C SER A 570 14.25 -29.23 -36.27
N GLU A 571 14.86 -30.36 -36.66
CA GLU A 571 14.16 -31.53 -37.18
C GLU A 571 14.43 -32.79 -36.33
N ASP A 572 13.37 -33.54 -36.01
CA ASP A 572 13.42 -34.93 -35.50
C ASP A 572 12.63 -35.82 -36.47
N SER A 573 13.32 -36.36 -37.47
CA SER A 573 12.68 -37.09 -38.57
C SER A 573 12.02 -38.40 -38.15
N ASP A 574 12.41 -39.01 -37.02
CA ASP A 574 11.87 -40.29 -36.55
C ASP A 574 11.16 -40.27 -35.20
N GLY A 575 11.10 -39.10 -34.56
CA GLY A 575 10.34 -38.85 -33.35
C GLY A 575 10.91 -39.54 -32.12
N ASP A 576 12.21 -39.82 -32.09
CA ASP A 576 12.87 -40.48 -30.97
C ASP A 576 13.45 -39.53 -29.91
N GLY A 577 13.33 -38.21 -30.15
CA GLY A 577 13.71 -37.14 -29.22
C GLY A 577 15.19 -36.74 -29.31
N VAL A 578 15.91 -37.18 -30.35
CA VAL A 578 17.26 -36.74 -30.68
C VAL A 578 17.22 -36.01 -32.02
N GLY A 579 17.78 -34.79 -32.08
CA GLY A 579 17.77 -34.00 -33.31
C GLY A 579 18.58 -34.65 -34.44
N ASP A 580 18.13 -34.42 -35.66
CA ASP A 580 18.71 -35.03 -36.87
C ASP A 580 20.21 -34.69 -37.05
N ASN A 581 20.71 -33.56 -36.52
CA ASN A 581 22.14 -33.21 -36.59
C ASN A 581 23.00 -33.94 -35.53
N ALA A 582 22.39 -34.39 -34.43
CA ALA A 582 22.98 -35.17 -33.35
C ALA A 582 22.80 -36.69 -33.56
N ASP A 583 21.81 -37.09 -34.35
CA ASP A 583 21.55 -38.48 -34.69
C ASP A 583 22.59 -39.03 -35.70
N LEU A 584 23.09 -40.24 -35.41
CA LEU A 584 24.00 -40.97 -36.28
C LEU A 584 23.31 -41.49 -37.55
N VAL A 585 22.01 -41.75 -37.52
CA VAL A 585 21.21 -42.22 -38.66
C VAL A 585 19.81 -41.58 -38.66
N ALA A 586 19.76 -40.28 -38.96
CA ALA A 586 18.51 -39.52 -39.10
C ALA A 586 17.41 -40.32 -39.85
N GLY A 587 16.28 -40.54 -39.16
CA GLY A 587 15.13 -41.26 -39.70
C GLY A 587 15.03 -42.76 -39.31
N VAL A 588 15.86 -43.26 -38.38
CA VAL A 588 15.82 -44.64 -37.88
C VAL A 588 15.93 -44.69 -36.36
N ASN A 589 14.77 -44.74 -35.69
CA ASN A 589 14.64 -44.89 -34.23
C ASN A 589 15.76 -45.75 -33.60
N ASP A 590 16.45 -45.18 -32.63
CA ASP A 590 17.70 -45.70 -32.06
C ASP A 590 17.57 -47.11 -31.44
N SER A 591 16.34 -47.50 -31.11
CA SER A 591 15.99 -48.88 -30.70
C SER A 591 16.33 -49.92 -31.78
N VAL A 592 16.30 -49.57 -33.06
CA VAL A 592 16.62 -50.49 -34.16
C VAL A 592 18.13 -50.60 -34.36
N VAL A 593 18.88 -49.51 -34.20
CA VAL A 593 20.34 -49.46 -34.32
C VAL A 593 21.00 -50.23 -33.17
N THR A 594 20.52 -50.06 -31.94
CA THR A 594 21.01 -50.79 -30.76
C THR A 594 20.73 -52.30 -30.85
N TYR A 595 19.53 -52.73 -31.26
CA TYR A 595 19.26 -54.15 -31.50
C TYR A 595 20.08 -54.72 -32.67
N GLY A 596 20.30 -53.94 -33.73
CA GLY A 596 21.16 -54.32 -34.86
C GLY A 596 22.63 -54.49 -34.45
N ALA A 597 23.16 -53.57 -33.65
CA ALA A 597 24.53 -53.60 -33.13
C ALA A 597 24.71 -54.74 -32.12
N VAL A 598 23.76 -54.97 -31.21
CA VAL A 598 23.80 -56.09 -30.25
C VAL A 598 23.74 -57.44 -30.96
N VAL A 599 22.90 -57.58 -31.99
CA VAL A 599 22.82 -58.80 -32.82
C VAL A 599 24.09 -58.97 -33.67
N ALA A 600 24.68 -57.90 -34.20
CA ALA A 600 25.92 -57.95 -34.97
C ALA A 600 27.13 -58.32 -34.09
N VAL A 601 27.22 -57.75 -32.88
CA VAL A 601 28.27 -58.07 -31.89
C VAL A 601 28.09 -59.47 -31.35
N LEU A 602 26.86 -59.91 -31.02
CA LEU A 602 26.59 -61.30 -30.66
C LEU A 602 26.92 -62.26 -31.82
N GLY A 603 26.59 -61.89 -33.05
CA GLY A 603 26.96 -62.64 -34.25
C GLY A 603 28.48 -62.77 -34.41
N LEU A 604 29.22 -61.68 -34.18
CA LEU A 604 30.69 -61.66 -34.21
C LEU A 604 31.28 -62.51 -33.08
N ILE A 605 30.77 -62.41 -31.86
CA ILE A 605 31.20 -63.21 -30.70
C ILE A 605 30.92 -64.69 -30.93
N VAL A 606 29.75 -65.05 -31.47
CA VAL A 606 29.41 -66.44 -31.84
C VAL A 606 30.33 -66.94 -32.94
N LEU A 607 30.67 -66.11 -33.94
CA LEU A 607 31.60 -66.47 -35.02
C LEU A 607 33.04 -66.63 -34.50
N LEU A 608 33.46 -65.81 -33.53
CA LEU A 608 34.75 -65.89 -32.84
C LEU A 608 34.83 -67.13 -31.94
N LEU A 609 33.77 -67.45 -31.21
CA LEU A 609 33.66 -68.69 -30.43
C LEU A 609 33.64 -69.95 -31.32
N LEU A 610 32.96 -69.89 -32.47
CA LEU A 610 32.94 -71.00 -33.43
C LEU A 610 34.30 -71.20 -34.12
N THR A 611 35.07 -70.13 -34.34
CA THR A 611 36.44 -70.25 -34.89
C THR A 611 37.43 -70.75 -33.84
N MET A 612 37.28 -70.40 -32.56
CA MET A 612 38.07 -70.97 -31.47
C MET A 612 37.72 -72.45 -31.19
N LEU A 613 36.45 -72.86 -31.28
CA LEU A 613 36.03 -74.25 -31.10
C LEU A 613 36.43 -75.17 -32.26
N ARG A 614 36.80 -74.62 -33.43
CA ARG A 614 37.27 -75.41 -34.57
C ARG A 614 38.78 -75.70 -34.55
N ARG A 615 39.53 -75.17 -33.56
CA ARG A 615 40.97 -75.41 -33.41
C ARG A 615 41.25 -76.16 -32.11
N GLY A 616 41.09 -77.48 -32.17
CA GLY A 616 41.58 -78.41 -31.16
C GLY A 616 43.12 -78.48 -31.07
N PRO A 617 43.65 -79.22 -30.08
CA PRO A 617 44.70 -78.77 -29.15
C PRO A 617 46.12 -79.17 -29.55
N GLY A 618 47.12 -78.39 -29.12
CA GLY A 618 48.54 -78.79 -29.16
C GLY A 618 49.46 -77.70 -28.62
N GLY A 619 50.10 -77.98 -27.46
CA GLY A 619 51.04 -77.10 -26.75
C GLY A 619 52.31 -76.76 -27.54
N SER A 620 53.26 -75.97 -27.07
CA SER A 620 53.61 -75.54 -25.70
C SER A 620 54.66 -74.43 -25.79
N GLN A 621 54.53 -73.34 -25.03
CA GLN A 621 55.54 -72.80 -24.11
C GLN A 621 55.02 -71.52 -23.45
N ALA A 622 55.14 -71.46 -22.13
CA ALA A 622 54.77 -70.33 -21.31
C ALA A 622 55.78 -69.19 -21.48
N VAL A 623 55.27 -68.01 -21.82
CA VAL A 623 55.96 -66.73 -21.65
C VAL A 623 54.99 -65.86 -20.89
N ASP A 624 55.35 -65.54 -19.65
CA ASP A 624 54.58 -64.68 -18.74
C ASP A 624 54.91 -63.21 -19.06
N PRO A 625 53.96 -62.39 -19.54
CA PRO A 625 54.23 -60.99 -19.89
C PRO A 625 54.15 -60.01 -18.71
N TRP A 626 53.90 -60.46 -17.48
CA TRP A 626 53.71 -59.59 -16.32
C TRP A 626 54.91 -59.57 -15.35
N ALA A 627 56.10 -59.79 -15.89
CA ALA A 627 57.33 -59.44 -15.19
C ALA A 627 57.84 -58.10 -15.73
N ASP A 628 57.76 -57.10 -14.85
CA ASP A 628 58.60 -55.90 -14.77
C ASP A 628 57.90 -54.55 -15.04
N MET A 629 58.05 -53.66 -14.04
CA MET A 629 57.83 -52.20 -14.01
C MET A 629 56.36 -51.71 -13.97
N GLY A 630 55.88 -51.03 -12.93
CA GLY A 630 56.57 -50.27 -11.88
C GLY A 630 56.79 -48.82 -12.30
N ASP A 631 56.25 -47.92 -11.48
CA ASP A 631 56.51 -46.47 -11.32
C ASP A 631 55.96 -45.52 -12.40
N GLU A 632 54.99 -44.64 -12.10
CA GLU A 632 55.03 -43.40 -11.29
C GLU A 632 55.39 -42.15 -12.14
N LYS A 633 54.58 -41.08 -11.97
CA LYS A 633 54.79 -39.66 -12.36
C LYS A 633 54.35 -39.31 -13.79
N GLN A 634 53.51 -38.29 -14.05
CA GLN A 634 53.51 -36.94 -13.48
C GLN A 634 52.17 -36.22 -13.85
N MET A 635 51.52 -35.58 -12.86
CA MET A 635 50.63 -34.44 -13.10
C MET A 635 51.47 -33.15 -13.24
N PRO A 636 50.87 -32.00 -13.60
CA PRO A 636 50.59 -31.07 -12.51
C PRO A 636 49.23 -30.36 -12.58
N GLU A 637 48.75 -30.08 -11.37
CA GLU A 637 47.61 -29.27 -10.98
C GLU A 637 47.78 -27.78 -11.35
N LEU A 638 46.67 -27.09 -11.62
CA LEU A 638 46.53 -25.65 -11.38
C LEU A 638 45.15 -25.37 -10.74
N PHE A 639 45.16 -25.29 -9.41
CA PHE A 639 44.35 -24.46 -8.48
C PHE A 639 42.80 -24.48 -8.53
N GLY A 640 42.19 -24.96 -7.43
CA GLY A 640 40.85 -24.53 -6.93
C GLY A 640 40.99 -23.38 -5.91
N PRO A 641 40.15 -23.25 -4.84
CA PRO A 641 38.84 -23.86 -4.52
C PRO A 641 37.80 -22.89 -3.88
N SER A 642 36.53 -23.29 -3.74
CA SER A 642 35.54 -23.00 -2.64
C SER A 642 34.09 -23.10 -3.18
N GLN A 643 33.03 -23.55 -2.51
CA GLN A 643 32.72 -24.16 -1.22
C GLN A 643 31.29 -24.76 -1.32
N MET A 644 31.00 -25.79 -0.51
CA MET A 644 29.75 -26.19 0.19
C MET A 644 28.37 -25.84 -0.42
N ALA A 645 27.29 -26.61 -0.31
CA ALA A 645 26.86 -27.86 0.30
C ALA A 645 25.47 -28.14 -0.33
N THR A 646 24.94 -29.36 -0.38
CA THR A 646 23.90 -29.76 0.58
C THR A 646 23.46 -31.21 0.36
N GLU A 647 22.97 -31.77 1.45
CA GLU A 647 22.51 -33.14 1.67
C GLU A 647 21.02 -33.35 1.35
N HIS A 648 20.70 -34.63 1.14
CA HIS A 648 19.47 -35.35 1.55
C HIS A 648 18.25 -35.48 0.61
N GLU A 649 18.15 -36.70 0.07
CA GLU A 649 16.96 -37.48 -0.31
C GLU A 649 15.89 -37.57 0.82
N PRO A 650 14.59 -37.84 0.54
CA PRO A 650 14.21 -39.19 0.08
C PRO A 650 12.98 -39.34 -0.86
N ARG A 651 13.16 -40.24 -1.83
CA ARG A 651 12.32 -41.40 -2.20
C ARG A 651 10.79 -41.25 -2.25
N LEU A 652 10.26 -41.17 -3.48
CA LEU A 652 8.94 -41.70 -3.83
C LEU A 652 9.03 -43.19 -4.22
N GLY A 653 8.21 -44.03 -3.58
CA GLY A 653 7.92 -45.40 -3.99
C GLY A 653 6.58 -45.47 -4.69
N MET A 654 6.58 -45.87 -5.96
CA MET A 654 5.37 -46.30 -6.69
C MET A 654 4.95 -47.72 -6.28
N ASN A 655 3.65 -47.94 -6.13
CA ASN A 655 2.93 -49.08 -6.75
C ASN A 655 1.40 -48.83 -6.72
N PRO A 656 0.57 -49.57 -7.48
CA PRO A 656 -0.27 -48.98 -8.51
C PRO A 656 -1.77 -49.04 -8.21
N LEU A 657 -2.50 -48.27 -9.03
CA LEU A 657 -3.94 -48.15 -9.15
C LEU A 657 -4.66 -49.53 -9.21
N GLN A 658 -5.70 -49.67 -8.40
CA GLN A 658 -6.79 -50.62 -8.64
C GLN A 658 -8.04 -49.82 -9.02
N GLU A 659 -8.53 -50.09 -10.24
CA GLU A 659 -9.83 -49.68 -10.74
C GLU A 659 -10.95 -50.32 -9.90
N GLU A 660 -11.88 -49.51 -9.39
CA GLU A 660 -13.24 -49.95 -9.09
C GLU A 660 -14.24 -49.18 -9.96
N GLU A 661 -14.93 -49.92 -10.83
CA GLU A 661 -16.05 -49.48 -11.66
C GLU A 661 -17.24 -49.04 -10.80
N ILE A 662 -17.76 -47.84 -11.05
CA ILE A 662 -19.06 -47.36 -10.52
C ILE A 662 -20.04 -47.25 -11.70
N PRO A 663 -21.24 -47.87 -11.65
CA PRO A 663 -22.19 -47.89 -12.76
C PRO A 663 -22.94 -46.55 -12.92
N PRO A 664 -23.46 -46.24 -14.11
CA PRO A 664 -24.06 -44.94 -14.40
C PRO A 664 -25.41 -44.78 -13.68
N ARG A 665 -25.62 -43.62 -13.06
CA ARG A 665 -26.90 -43.23 -12.46
C ARG A 665 -27.68 -42.40 -13.48
N GLU A 666 -28.87 -42.88 -13.81
CA GLU A 666 -29.82 -42.28 -14.77
C GLU A 666 -30.19 -40.84 -14.35
N THR A 667 -30.09 -39.91 -15.29
CA THR A 667 -30.58 -38.54 -15.18
C THR A 667 -32.08 -38.49 -15.49
N GLU A 668 -32.91 -38.23 -14.48
CA GLU A 668 -34.32 -37.87 -14.68
C GLU A 668 -34.43 -36.36 -14.95
N ILE A 669 -34.98 -36.02 -16.12
CA ILE A 669 -35.28 -34.66 -16.58
C ILE A 669 -36.67 -34.26 -16.04
N PRO A 670 -36.82 -33.16 -15.27
CA PRO A 670 -38.15 -32.63 -14.94
C PRO A 670 -38.73 -31.83 -16.13
N SER A 671 -40.03 -32.02 -16.38
CA SER A 671 -40.78 -31.39 -17.48
C SER A 671 -41.16 -29.93 -17.21
N MET A 672 -41.14 -29.11 -18.27
CA MET A 672 -41.80 -27.79 -18.36
C MET A 672 -43.29 -27.87 -18.00
N THR A 673 -43.69 -27.27 -16.88
CA THR A 673 -45.01 -26.66 -16.66
C THR A 673 -44.93 -25.82 -15.39
N ASP A 674 -44.78 -24.50 -15.55
CA ASP A 674 -45.49 -23.45 -14.78
C ASP A 674 -44.78 -22.10 -15.02
N LEU A 675 -45.21 -21.38 -16.05
CA LEU A 675 -44.91 -19.95 -16.25
C LEU A 675 -46.21 -19.14 -16.07
N PRO A 676 -46.19 -18.01 -15.35
CA PRO A 676 -47.31 -17.07 -15.34
C PRO A 676 -47.46 -16.37 -16.70
N PRO A 677 -48.68 -15.93 -17.09
CA PRO A 677 -48.94 -15.39 -18.42
C PRO A 677 -48.31 -13.99 -18.63
N PRO A 678 -47.97 -13.60 -19.89
CA PRO A 678 -47.44 -12.28 -20.19
C PRO A 678 -48.49 -11.17 -20.02
N LEU A 679 -48.04 -10.04 -19.50
CA LEU A 679 -48.79 -8.80 -19.30
C LEU A 679 -48.95 -8.03 -20.64
N GLU A 680 -49.84 -8.50 -21.52
CA GLU A 680 -50.21 -7.76 -22.74
C GLU A 680 -51.69 -7.31 -22.79
N GLU A 681 -52.45 -7.42 -21.69
CA GLU A 681 -53.89 -7.05 -21.66
C GLU A 681 -54.25 -5.98 -20.61
N ALA A 682 -53.50 -4.88 -20.53
CA ALA A 682 -53.89 -3.72 -19.72
C ALA A 682 -53.77 -2.34 -20.41
N ILE A 683 -53.81 -2.29 -21.75
CA ILE A 683 -53.91 -1.02 -22.48
C ILE A 683 -55.37 -0.82 -22.92
N PRO A 684 -56.10 0.19 -22.40
CA PRO A 684 -57.41 0.54 -22.95
C PRO A 684 -57.22 1.13 -24.35
N SER A 685 -57.70 0.41 -25.37
CA SER A 685 -57.75 0.87 -26.74
C SER A 685 -58.80 1.97 -26.92
N GLY A 686 -58.37 3.23 -26.99
CA GLY A 686 -59.21 4.34 -27.46
C GLY A 686 -58.61 5.72 -27.14
N PRO A 687 -58.79 6.74 -28.03
CA PRO A 687 -58.32 8.09 -27.74
C PRO A 687 -59.28 8.74 -26.73
N LEU A 688 -58.78 9.12 -25.56
CA LEU A 688 -59.52 9.94 -24.60
C LEU A 688 -59.03 11.38 -24.68
N GLU A 689 -59.90 12.23 -25.23
CA GLU A 689 -59.74 13.67 -25.32
C GLU A 689 -59.69 14.34 -23.94
N TRP A 690 -58.85 15.37 -23.83
CA TRP A 690 -58.63 16.19 -22.66
C TRP A 690 -59.85 16.99 -22.18
N ARG A 691 -59.92 17.18 -20.86
CA ARG A 691 -60.41 18.42 -20.25
C ARG A 691 -59.52 18.85 -19.10
#